data_AF-A0AAN6Q3W6-F1
#
_entry.id   AF-A0AAN6Q3W6-F1
#
_cell.length_a   1.000
_cell.length_b   1.000
_cell.length_c   1.000
_cell.angle_alpha   90.00
_cell.angle_beta   90.00
_cell.angle_gamma   90.00
#
_symmetry.space_group_name_H-M   'P 1'
#
loop_
_entity.id
_entity.type
_entity.pdbx_description
1 polymer ?
#
loop_
_entity_poly.entity_id
_entity_poly.type
_entity_poly.pdbx_seq_one_letter_code
_entity_poly.pdbx_strand_id
1 'polypeptide(L)'
;MDRFIQRSRPDSAVPAQPRPASVQPIPQRRSKDSEPPRKRVRLEEVKDSDDEDASSEPTSVYEDDEDRRDMWRVGERAADSTLDSEAENEPARPRHQTAFESSLPAVATGKEAIEEYESMRASQVSLEATDTASTRADNQRWVRGKSSIYVDAFNLALDTVLEDEAHLFDAKEKRIFEEWRGLSYEAQYLYVRLFLRKTALWHRAERLGYHSDISDMPAAIASLLESRSLPDDGSARPDEESLEDLQSCSFDDTFCFVDDSDSCIKTIEEAASLLSLDELRGLAKEAKVQGKNKTELLKSFCRASAQQSGLLAVCLRRSSTNESTGSVDSHKGRDVNRNTHFLNRILAITGPLIRLSEPVFKLFERVHLVFYRSTEWTEKSLTTIILAKMARRNYPEYIVCRSTNIFPSRRHLLEFELSMRKEFEVDQVLEFNGPPGEEGFRKILDVFNSVAPRWRELIREERSREDHVYEFGEGGYLRRFNAGHAFTRIAHKAAHVLGRLHMYKEEHKLLTELLDQRLFHPARRGSWYQRKALLEERYMWEADPDPVSADPEVRKKHWQRIALATCETALEDRDCHLIYHYDLQKRLLKLEKRLRVPRRLQHDFGHVKLREPEEHTVQGIQLVRDDPDKGNTGRAMSTKTTWLDELGEPGEDGQPRHVSVEDMCLSHYRSQGWKGYHSEGGIVRTLFAYLFFDMLFVYVPNVFQTPYQTCPLDLHTDAFYPARASQINHRLVEIANGGAERILREVHEREHETRTCVVGLNWDFDVEDLAGLVSCFDGGALAAVCKVMAQEYRARGGGVPDLILWRVCRDGTSTKGNGTGLQKGEVMFAEVKSANDRLSDTQRLWINVLSGAGVRVALCNAAAREVRPLS
;
A
#
# COMPACT_ATOMS: atom_id res chain seq x y z
N MET A 1 0.48 -48.73 -3.77
CA MET A 1 0.36 -50.09 -3.21
C MET A 1 1.25 -50.21 -2.00
N ASP A 2 0.63 -50.13 -0.83
CA ASP A 2 0.96 -50.83 0.42
C ASP A 2 2.42 -51.18 0.73
N ARG A 3 3.06 -50.33 1.56
CA ARG A 3 3.39 -50.65 2.97
C ARG A 3 4.34 -49.59 3.54
N PHE A 4 3.91 -48.89 4.58
CA PHE A 4 4.64 -48.66 5.85
C PHE A 4 3.86 -47.67 6.75
N ILE A 5 2.66 -48.08 7.18
CA ILE A 5 1.94 -47.43 8.29
C ILE A 5 1.89 -48.43 9.44
N GLN A 6 2.58 -48.13 10.54
CA GLN A 6 2.25 -48.60 11.89
C GLN A 6 3.17 -47.94 12.93
N ARG A 7 2.63 -47.00 13.72
CA ARG A 7 3.03 -46.70 15.10
C ARG A 7 1.98 -45.84 15.81
N SER A 8 1.00 -46.54 16.40
CA SER A 8 0.35 -46.24 17.69
C SER A 8 0.19 -44.78 18.15
N ARG A 9 -1.05 -44.28 18.09
CA ARG A 9 -1.56 -43.28 19.04
C ARG A 9 -1.82 -43.93 20.41
N PRO A 10 -1.62 -43.24 21.53
CA PRO A 10 -2.21 -43.58 22.82
C PRO A 10 -3.35 -42.62 23.17
N ASP A 11 -4.60 -43.10 23.15
CA ASP A 11 -5.73 -42.45 23.82
C ASP A 11 -5.92 -43.04 25.22
N SER A 12 -5.93 -42.19 26.25
CA SER A 12 -6.79 -42.35 27.42
C SER A 12 -6.63 -41.17 28.38
N ALA A 13 -7.67 -40.34 28.50
CA ALA A 13 -7.77 -39.32 29.54
C ALA A 13 -8.17 -39.95 30.90
N VAL A 14 -7.59 -39.44 31.98
CA VAL A 14 -8.03 -39.71 33.36
C VAL A 14 -8.05 -38.37 34.12
N PRO A 15 -9.13 -38.02 34.85
CA PRO A 15 -9.33 -36.66 35.36
C PRO A 15 -8.54 -36.40 36.65
N ALA A 16 -7.92 -35.23 36.75
CA ALA A 16 -7.23 -34.78 37.95
C ALA A 16 -8.18 -34.06 38.92
N GLN A 17 -8.31 -34.58 40.15
CA GLN A 17 -8.99 -33.92 41.27
C GLN A 17 -8.02 -33.02 42.07
N PRO A 18 -8.52 -31.96 42.73
CA PRO A 18 -7.68 -30.94 43.35
C PRO A 18 -7.07 -31.38 44.70
N ARG A 19 -5.86 -30.90 45.00
CA ARG A 19 -5.23 -31.04 46.34
C ARG A 19 -5.48 -29.80 47.20
N PRO A 20 -5.78 -29.95 48.51
CA PRO A 20 -6.13 -28.85 49.40
C PRO A 20 -4.91 -28.10 49.96
N ALA A 21 -5.13 -26.85 50.38
CA ALA A 21 -4.14 -26.03 51.06
C ALA A 21 -3.96 -26.43 52.54
N SER A 22 -2.71 -26.40 53.03
CA SER A 22 -2.37 -26.59 54.44
C SER A 22 -1.87 -25.27 55.06
N VAL A 23 -2.52 -24.83 56.14
CA VAL A 23 -2.25 -23.58 56.87
C VAL A 23 -1.86 -23.91 58.32
N GLN A 24 -1.17 -22.96 58.99
CA GLN A 24 -0.91 -22.82 60.45
C GLN A 24 0.48 -23.28 60.97
N PRO A 25 0.97 -22.76 62.12
CA PRO A 25 0.64 -21.49 62.81
C PRO A 25 1.85 -20.63 63.27
N ILE A 26 1.53 -19.44 63.80
CA ILE A 26 2.40 -18.44 64.43
C ILE A 26 2.72 -18.80 65.91
N PRO A 27 3.91 -18.45 66.44
CA PRO A 27 4.12 -18.20 67.88
C PRO A 27 4.22 -16.70 68.22
N GLN A 28 3.75 -16.32 69.42
CA GLN A 28 3.49 -14.92 69.83
C GLN A 28 4.56 -14.26 70.73
N ARG A 29 4.60 -12.91 70.65
CA ARG A 29 4.83 -11.92 71.73
C ARG A 29 6.19 -11.89 72.48
N ARG A 30 6.77 -10.67 72.51
CA ARG A 30 6.81 -9.82 73.72
C ARG A 30 7.03 -8.34 73.37
N SER A 31 6.60 -7.46 74.26
CA SER A 31 6.61 -6.00 74.14
C SER A 31 7.49 -5.35 75.22
N LYS A 32 8.06 -4.16 74.96
CA LYS A 32 7.89 -2.92 75.77
C LYS A 32 8.83 -1.76 75.39
N ASP A 33 8.25 -0.56 75.46
CA ASP A 33 8.74 0.72 76.00
C ASP A 33 10.12 1.30 75.59
N SER A 34 10.11 2.50 74.97
CA SER A 34 10.58 3.79 75.57
C SER A 34 11.04 4.84 74.53
N GLU A 35 10.91 6.13 74.89
CA GLU A 35 11.04 7.33 74.04
C GLU A 35 12.43 8.03 74.12
N PRO A 36 12.72 9.07 73.29
CA PRO A 36 14.08 9.52 72.97
C PRO A 36 14.62 10.73 73.78
N PRO A 37 15.94 10.96 73.73
CA PRO A 37 16.50 12.31 73.49
C PRO A 37 17.73 12.28 72.53
N ARG A 38 18.36 13.35 71.98
CA ARG A 38 18.18 14.80 71.71
C ARG A 38 19.59 15.41 71.52
N LYS A 39 19.81 16.14 70.40
CA LYS A 39 20.58 17.41 70.25
C LYS A 39 22.13 17.51 70.37
N ARG A 40 22.62 18.50 69.57
CA ARG A 40 23.89 19.29 69.61
C ARG A 40 25.15 18.59 69.06
N VAL A 41 26.12 19.26 68.41
CA VAL A 41 26.51 20.71 68.38
C VAL A 41 26.64 21.26 66.93
N ARG A 42 26.63 22.61 66.79
CA ARG A 42 26.83 23.46 65.58
C ARG A 42 28.07 24.34 65.79
N LEU A 43 28.83 24.65 64.74
CA LEU A 43 29.69 25.84 64.60
C LEU A 43 29.86 26.08 63.07
N GLU A 44 29.21 27.10 62.49
CA GLU A 44 29.68 28.50 62.27
C GLU A 44 30.56 28.63 61.01
N GLU A 45 30.24 29.38 59.94
CA GLU A 45 29.65 30.73 59.69
C GLU A 45 30.70 31.85 59.43
N VAL A 46 30.23 32.94 58.79
CA VAL A 46 30.88 34.24 58.44
C VAL A 46 31.66 34.29 57.11
N LYS A 47 31.36 35.19 56.14
CA LYS A 47 30.10 35.90 55.81
C LYS A 47 30.06 36.34 54.32
N ASP A 48 28.82 36.59 53.90
CA ASP A 48 28.25 37.24 52.70
C ASP A 48 28.78 38.63 52.25
N SER A 49 28.36 38.99 51.03
CA SER A 49 27.83 40.33 50.69
C SER A 49 26.87 40.26 49.47
N ASP A 50 25.55 40.22 49.72
CA ASP A 50 24.51 41.20 49.31
C ASP A 50 24.81 42.07 48.05
N ASP A 51 23.92 42.37 47.09
CA ASP A 51 22.45 42.21 46.93
C ASP A 51 22.06 42.21 45.42
N GLU A 52 20.91 41.62 45.04
CA GLU A 52 19.75 42.33 44.43
C GLU A 52 18.62 41.37 43.96
N ASP A 53 17.37 41.84 44.11
CA ASP A 53 16.11 41.12 43.86
C ASP A 53 15.79 40.90 42.37
N ALA A 54 15.21 39.72 42.06
CA ALA A 54 14.01 39.62 41.21
C ALA A 54 13.46 38.18 41.18
N SER A 55 12.34 37.94 41.87
CA SER A 55 11.56 36.71 41.68
C SER A 55 10.77 36.80 40.36
N SER A 56 11.04 35.88 39.43
CA SER A 56 10.14 35.61 38.31
C SER A 56 10.16 34.11 37.95
N GLU A 57 8.98 33.52 37.88
CA GLU A 57 8.80 32.12 37.50
C GLU A 57 9.06 31.97 35.99
N PRO A 58 9.87 31.00 35.54
CA PRO A 58 9.90 30.62 34.14
C PRO A 58 8.61 29.84 33.85
N THR A 59 7.67 30.52 33.19
CA THR A 59 6.41 29.95 32.70
C THR A 59 6.71 28.76 31.79
N SER A 60 6.37 27.55 32.24
CA SER A 60 6.45 26.35 31.41
C SER A 60 5.35 26.38 30.35
N VAL A 61 5.65 26.98 29.20
CA VAL A 61 4.82 26.82 27.99
C VAL A 61 4.95 25.38 27.55
N TYR A 62 3.90 24.59 27.80
CA TYR A 62 3.78 23.24 27.26
C TYR A 62 3.43 23.37 25.79
N GLU A 63 4.43 23.19 24.92
CA GLU A 63 4.18 23.04 23.48
C GLU A 63 3.41 21.73 23.23
N ASP A 64 2.37 21.81 22.39
CA ASP A 64 1.50 20.69 22.09
C ASP A 64 2.25 19.56 21.38
N ASP A 65 2.10 18.35 21.92
CA ASP A 65 2.81 17.12 21.52
C ASP A 65 2.17 16.52 20.24
N GLU A 66 2.09 17.32 19.17
CA GLU A 66 1.49 16.96 17.86
C GLU A 66 2.39 16.05 16.99
N ASP A 67 3.67 15.89 17.35
CA ASP A 67 4.74 15.31 16.51
C ASP A 67 4.84 13.77 16.53
N ARG A 68 3.69 13.08 16.42
CA ARG A 68 3.62 11.66 15.98
C ARG A 68 2.54 11.44 14.92
N ARG A 69 2.53 12.32 13.91
CA ARG A 69 1.78 12.15 12.67
C ARG A 69 2.50 11.13 11.75
N ASP A 70 1.78 10.71 10.71
CA ASP A 70 2.31 10.08 9.49
C ASP A 70 2.95 8.68 9.58
N MET A 71 2.10 7.68 9.87
CA MET A 71 2.29 6.30 9.39
C MET A 71 1.59 6.01 8.04
N TRP A 72 0.96 7.03 7.42
CA TRP A 72 0.06 6.87 6.25
C TRP A 72 0.20 7.94 5.16
N ARG A 73 1.21 8.83 5.20
CA ARG A 73 1.48 9.73 4.06
C ARG A 73 2.31 9.05 2.98
N VAL A 74 1.64 8.44 2.01
CA VAL A 74 2.17 8.37 0.63
C VAL A 74 1.97 9.76 0.01
N GLY A 75 3.01 10.29 -0.65
CA GLY A 75 3.14 11.74 -0.86
C GLY A 75 2.07 12.39 -1.76
N GLU A 76 1.39 13.41 -1.23
CA GLU A 76 0.57 14.34 -2.00
C GLU A 76 1.43 15.27 -2.88
N ARG A 77 1.05 15.44 -4.15
CA ARG A 77 1.33 16.66 -4.92
C ARG A 77 0.01 17.16 -5.50
N ALA A 78 -0.26 18.45 -5.31
CA ALA A 78 -1.54 19.08 -5.63
C ALA A 78 -1.85 19.04 -7.14
N ALA A 79 -3.13 18.97 -7.47
CA ALA A 79 -3.64 19.09 -8.83
C ALA A 79 -4.34 20.45 -9.01
N ASP A 80 -3.97 21.18 -10.05
CA ASP A 80 -4.79 22.26 -10.62
C ASP A 80 -5.45 21.74 -11.91
N SER A 81 -6.62 22.26 -12.26
CA SER A 81 -7.52 21.65 -13.24
C SER A 81 -7.71 22.50 -14.49
N THR A 82 -7.01 22.15 -15.57
CA THR A 82 -7.29 22.64 -16.93
C THR A 82 -7.29 21.47 -17.91
N LEU A 83 -8.46 21.19 -18.48
CA LEU A 83 -8.63 20.27 -19.60
C LEU A 83 -8.53 21.07 -20.90
N ASP A 84 -7.57 20.73 -21.77
CA ASP A 84 -7.84 20.46 -23.20
C ASP A 84 -6.60 19.96 -23.95
N SER A 85 -6.82 18.99 -24.85
CA SER A 85 -5.91 18.47 -25.91
C SER A 85 -4.56 17.80 -25.52
N GLU A 86 -4.17 16.80 -26.33
CA GLU A 86 -2.85 16.13 -26.37
C GLU A 86 -2.42 15.27 -25.15
N ALA A 87 -3.21 14.21 -24.91
CA ALA A 87 -2.89 13.16 -23.93
C ALA A 87 -1.80 12.17 -24.39
N GLU A 88 -0.58 12.63 -24.66
CA GLU A 88 0.59 11.74 -24.85
C GLU A 88 1.84 12.08 -24.02
N ASN A 89 1.88 13.19 -23.28
CA ASN A 89 3.12 13.59 -22.57
C ASN A 89 2.92 14.29 -21.20
N GLU A 90 1.97 13.82 -20.37
CA GLU A 90 1.96 14.20 -18.95
C GLU A 90 3.04 13.46 -18.14
N PRO A 91 3.77 14.16 -17.23
CA PRO A 91 4.71 13.50 -16.33
C PRO A 91 3.96 12.56 -15.39
N ALA A 92 4.22 11.25 -15.53
CA ALA A 92 3.51 10.24 -14.77
C ALA A 92 3.64 10.46 -13.26
N ARG A 93 2.50 10.70 -12.59
CA ARG A 93 2.38 10.51 -11.13
C ARG A 93 2.97 9.13 -10.78
N PRO A 94 3.65 8.95 -9.64
CA PRO A 94 4.10 7.63 -9.21
C PRO A 94 2.88 6.73 -9.03
N ARG A 95 2.61 5.88 -10.02
CA ARG A 95 1.46 4.97 -10.03
C ARG A 95 1.80 3.83 -9.06
N HIS A 96 0.86 3.52 -8.16
CA HIS A 96 0.98 2.36 -7.28
C HIS A 96 1.06 1.10 -8.16
N GLN A 97 2.07 0.26 -7.91
CA GLN A 97 2.30 -0.99 -8.64
C GLN A 97 1.63 -2.14 -7.88
N THR A 98 0.91 -3.00 -8.59
CA THR A 98 0.21 -4.15 -7.99
C THR A 98 1.22 -5.20 -7.52
N ALA A 99 0.82 -6.06 -6.58
CA ALA A 99 1.69 -7.15 -6.11
C ALA A 99 2.10 -8.11 -7.25
N PHE A 100 1.22 -8.31 -8.23
CA PHE A 100 1.49 -9.08 -9.44
C PHE A 100 2.51 -8.37 -10.34
N GLU A 101 2.30 -7.09 -10.65
CA GLU A 101 3.25 -6.28 -11.42
C GLU A 101 4.63 -6.19 -10.76
N SER A 102 4.71 -6.08 -9.42
CA SER A 102 6.00 -6.04 -8.71
C SER A 102 6.72 -7.38 -8.67
N SER A 103 6.01 -8.49 -8.92
CA SER A 103 6.62 -9.80 -9.07
C SER A 103 7.18 -10.06 -10.46
N LEU A 104 6.67 -9.37 -11.50
CA LEU A 104 7.17 -9.46 -12.86
C LEU A 104 8.38 -8.53 -13.08
N PRO A 105 9.26 -8.83 -14.06
CA PRO A 105 10.37 -7.97 -14.38
C PRO A 105 9.89 -6.60 -14.88
N ALA A 106 10.67 -5.55 -14.61
CA ALA A 106 10.50 -4.27 -15.28
C ALA A 106 10.80 -4.43 -16.79
N VAL A 107 9.75 -4.48 -17.61
CA VAL A 107 9.80 -4.46 -19.08
C VAL A 107 9.23 -3.14 -19.57
N ALA A 108 9.74 -2.63 -20.70
CA ALA A 108 9.24 -1.40 -21.30
C ALA A 108 7.81 -1.62 -21.82
N THR A 109 6.81 -0.97 -21.20
CA THR A 109 5.42 -0.93 -21.70
C THR A 109 5.19 0.28 -22.62
N GLY A 110 6.24 0.71 -23.33
CA GLY A 110 6.20 1.87 -24.23
C GLY A 110 5.69 1.50 -25.63
N LYS A 111 5.35 2.50 -26.44
CA LYS A 111 4.88 2.31 -27.83
C LYS A 111 5.81 1.41 -28.64
N GLU A 112 7.12 1.67 -28.57
CA GLU A 112 8.15 0.90 -29.28
C GLU A 112 8.09 -0.62 -29.00
N ALA A 113 7.93 -1.02 -27.74
CA ALA A 113 7.84 -2.43 -27.35
C ALA A 113 6.51 -3.08 -27.75
N ILE A 114 5.42 -2.29 -27.82
CA ILE A 114 4.13 -2.73 -28.33
C ILE A 114 4.21 -2.93 -29.84
N GLU A 115 4.80 -1.97 -30.58
CA GLU A 115 5.03 -2.06 -32.02
C GLU A 115 5.97 -3.24 -32.37
N GLU A 116 7.00 -3.50 -31.56
CA GLU A 116 7.88 -4.68 -31.71
C GLU A 116 7.08 -5.98 -31.59
N TYR A 117 6.24 -6.14 -30.55
CA TYR A 117 5.36 -7.31 -30.41
C TYR A 117 4.41 -7.48 -31.59
N GLU A 118 3.71 -6.40 -31.97
CA GLU A 118 2.73 -6.43 -33.05
C GLU A 118 3.40 -6.77 -34.39
N SER A 119 4.64 -6.32 -34.62
CA SER A 119 5.45 -6.69 -35.78
C SER A 119 5.91 -8.16 -35.75
N MET A 120 6.32 -8.67 -34.59
CA MET A 120 6.75 -10.06 -34.41
C MET A 120 5.58 -11.02 -34.66
N ARG A 121 4.42 -10.77 -34.05
CA ARG A 121 3.24 -11.63 -34.18
C ARG A 121 2.62 -11.57 -35.58
N ALA A 122 2.67 -10.40 -36.22
CA ALA A 122 2.35 -10.24 -37.63
C ALA A 122 3.21 -11.13 -38.55
N SER A 123 4.51 -11.29 -38.24
CA SER A 123 5.39 -12.19 -39.00
C SER A 123 5.06 -13.68 -38.82
N GLN A 124 4.63 -14.08 -37.61
CA GLN A 124 4.25 -15.47 -37.31
C GLN A 124 2.98 -15.90 -38.06
N VAL A 125 1.92 -15.09 -38.01
CA VAL A 125 0.65 -15.34 -38.72
C VAL A 125 0.85 -15.40 -40.24
N SER A 126 1.83 -14.65 -40.77
CA SER A 126 2.18 -14.69 -42.20
C SER A 126 2.78 -16.03 -42.64
N LEU A 127 3.46 -16.75 -41.74
CA LEU A 127 4.06 -18.05 -42.03
C LEU A 127 3.02 -19.17 -41.94
N GLU A 128 2.20 -19.20 -40.89
CA GLU A 128 1.12 -20.19 -40.71
C GLU A 128 0.10 -20.16 -41.86
N ALA A 129 -0.19 -18.97 -42.42
CA ALA A 129 -1.07 -18.82 -43.57
C ALA A 129 -0.56 -19.49 -44.88
N THR A 130 0.71 -19.89 -44.95
CA THR A 130 1.27 -20.55 -46.14
C THR A 130 1.14 -22.08 -46.16
N ASP A 131 0.91 -22.73 -45.00
CA ASP A 131 0.79 -24.19 -44.91
C ASP A 131 -0.63 -24.75 -45.15
N THR A 132 -1.66 -23.89 -45.21
CA THR A 132 -3.07 -24.31 -45.48
C THR A 132 -3.58 -23.86 -46.86
N ALA A 133 -2.74 -23.99 -47.88
CA ALA A 133 -3.01 -23.52 -49.25
C ALA A 133 -3.90 -24.46 -50.12
N SER A 134 -5.07 -24.92 -49.64
CA SER A 134 -6.10 -25.48 -50.54
C SER A 134 -7.54 -25.56 -49.96
N THR A 135 -8.23 -24.43 -49.80
CA THR A 135 -9.62 -24.21 -50.31
C THR A 135 -10.17 -22.83 -49.90
N ARG A 136 -11.08 -22.30 -50.74
CA ARG A 136 -11.83 -21.02 -50.58
C ARG A 136 -11.03 -19.73 -50.80
N ALA A 137 -10.87 -19.41 -52.08
CA ALA A 137 -10.64 -18.04 -52.53
C ALA A 137 -11.89 -17.18 -52.31
N ASP A 138 -12.00 -16.56 -51.13
CA ASP A 138 -12.70 -15.28 -50.92
C ASP A 138 -12.33 -14.57 -49.59
N ASN A 139 -11.42 -15.13 -48.78
CA ASN A 139 -11.00 -14.50 -47.53
C ASN A 139 -9.97 -13.39 -47.75
N GLN A 140 -10.30 -12.22 -47.19
CA GLN A 140 -9.60 -10.94 -47.29
C GLN A 140 -8.08 -11.02 -47.12
N ARG A 141 -7.42 -10.33 -48.05
CA ARG A 141 -5.99 -9.97 -48.03
C ARG A 141 -5.63 -9.34 -46.69
N TRP A 142 -4.66 -9.92 -46.00
CA TRP A 142 -4.24 -9.48 -44.67
C TRP A 142 -3.58 -8.08 -44.72
N VAL A 143 -3.96 -7.23 -43.75
CA VAL A 143 -3.46 -5.87 -43.51
C VAL A 143 -3.01 -5.78 -42.04
N ARG A 144 -2.11 -4.83 -41.75
CA ARG A 144 -1.63 -4.49 -40.39
C ARG A 144 -2.83 -4.38 -39.42
N GLY A 145 -2.80 -5.10 -38.29
CA GLY A 145 -3.88 -5.04 -37.28
C GLY A 145 -4.55 -6.36 -36.83
N LYS A 146 -4.05 -7.56 -37.17
CA LYS A 146 -4.70 -8.83 -36.76
C LYS A 146 -4.48 -9.31 -35.31
N SER A 147 -3.59 -8.68 -34.54
CA SER A 147 -3.38 -9.02 -33.12
C SER A 147 -2.71 -7.86 -32.39
N SER A 148 -3.48 -7.11 -31.61
CA SER A 148 -2.94 -6.13 -30.68
C SER A 148 -2.66 -6.79 -29.34
N ILE A 149 -1.56 -6.40 -28.69
CA ILE A 149 -1.14 -6.91 -27.38
C ILE A 149 -2.25 -6.84 -26.33
N TYR A 150 -3.11 -5.83 -26.43
CA TYR A 150 -4.21 -5.62 -25.51
C TYR A 150 -5.31 -6.68 -25.64
N VAL A 151 -5.69 -7.05 -26.87
CA VAL A 151 -6.73 -8.06 -27.11
C VAL A 151 -6.19 -9.45 -26.80
N ASP A 152 -4.94 -9.74 -27.20
CA ASP A 152 -4.27 -10.99 -26.84
C ASP A 152 -4.19 -11.19 -25.31
N ALA A 153 -3.83 -10.15 -24.56
CA ALA A 153 -3.71 -10.24 -23.11
C ALA A 153 -5.06 -10.33 -22.39
N PHE A 154 -6.10 -9.66 -22.91
CA PHE A 154 -7.46 -9.76 -22.40
C PHE A 154 -8.03 -11.18 -22.60
N ASN A 155 -7.87 -11.74 -23.80
CA ASN A 155 -8.32 -13.11 -24.09
C ASN A 155 -7.49 -14.14 -23.32
N LEU A 156 -6.17 -13.96 -23.17
CA LEU A 156 -5.33 -14.81 -22.31
C LEU A 156 -5.84 -14.84 -20.86
N ALA A 157 -6.22 -13.69 -20.30
CA ALA A 157 -6.76 -13.60 -18.94
C ALA A 157 -8.12 -14.32 -18.82
N LEU A 158 -9.02 -14.11 -19.78
CA LEU A 158 -10.32 -14.76 -19.83
C LEU A 158 -10.20 -16.29 -19.97
N ASP A 159 -9.38 -16.75 -20.92
CA ASP A 159 -9.22 -18.17 -21.22
C ASP A 159 -8.64 -18.92 -20.02
N THR A 160 -7.58 -18.38 -19.39
CA THR A 160 -6.98 -18.97 -18.18
C THR A 160 -7.99 -19.10 -17.02
N VAL A 161 -8.84 -18.09 -16.81
CA VAL A 161 -9.85 -18.10 -15.73
C VAL A 161 -11.01 -19.06 -16.05
N LEU A 162 -11.36 -19.24 -17.33
CA LEU A 162 -12.41 -20.18 -17.74
C LEU A 162 -11.93 -21.64 -17.78
N GLU A 163 -10.63 -21.88 -17.97
CA GLU A 163 -10.04 -23.22 -17.90
C GLU A 163 -9.99 -23.74 -16.45
N ASP A 164 -9.50 -22.93 -15.51
CA ASP A 164 -9.32 -23.33 -14.11
C ASP A 164 -10.53 -23.03 -13.21
N GLU A 165 -11.18 -21.87 -13.36
CA GLU A 165 -12.00 -21.23 -12.31
C GLU A 165 -13.46 -20.95 -12.74
N ALA A 166 -13.95 -21.65 -13.78
CA ALA A 166 -15.31 -21.49 -14.31
C ALA A 166 -16.46 -21.80 -13.33
N HIS A 167 -16.20 -22.40 -12.16
CA HIS A 167 -17.21 -22.58 -11.09
C HIS A 167 -17.60 -21.27 -10.40
N LEU A 168 -16.86 -20.19 -10.62
CA LEU A 168 -17.11 -18.88 -10.01
C LEU A 168 -18.19 -18.05 -10.73
N PHE A 169 -18.61 -18.48 -11.93
CA PHE A 169 -19.53 -17.75 -12.79
C PHE A 169 -20.84 -18.52 -13.01
N ASP A 170 -21.96 -17.80 -13.06
CA ASP A 170 -23.28 -18.37 -13.33
C ASP A 170 -23.52 -18.65 -14.84
N ALA A 171 -24.71 -19.15 -15.20
CA ALA A 171 -25.03 -19.51 -16.58
C ALA A 171 -25.23 -18.30 -17.50
N LYS A 172 -25.76 -17.18 -16.98
CA LYS A 172 -25.90 -15.93 -17.74
C LYS A 172 -24.51 -15.33 -18.01
N GLU A 173 -23.64 -15.28 -17.01
CA GLU A 173 -22.24 -14.82 -17.12
C GLU A 173 -21.45 -15.66 -18.14
N LYS A 174 -21.58 -16.99 -18.11
CA LYS A 174 -20.96 -17.89 -19.11
C LYS A 174 -21.44 -17.61 -20.53
N ARG A 175 -22.74 -17.33 -20.72
CA ARG A 175 -23.26 -16.98 -22.04
C ARG A 175 -22.64 -15.70 -22.58
N ILE A 176 -22.39 -14.70 -21.73
CA ILE A 176 -21.72 -13.45 -22.12
C ILE A 176 -20.29 -13.73 -22.65
N PHE A 177 -19.57 -14.68 -22.05
CA PHE A 177 -18.23 -15.07 -22.53
C PHE A 177 -18.25 -15.83 -23.86
N GLU A 178 -19.28 -16.64 -24.12
CA GLU A 178 -19.50 -17.26 -25.44
C GLU A 178 -19.77 -16.20 -26.51
N GLU A 179 -20.66 -15.24 -26.21
CA GLU A 179 -21.00 -14.12 -27.09
C GLU A 179 -19.79 -13.19 -27.35
N TRP A 180 -18.92 -13.00 -26.35
CA TRP A 180 -17.64 -12.30 -26.51
C TRP A 180 -16.72 -12.98 -27.54
N ARG A 181 -16.56 -14.32 -27.44
CA ARG A 181 -15.77 -15.10 -28.40
C ARG A 181 -16.37 -15.10 -29.82
N GLY A 182 -17.66 -14.82 -29.96
CA GLY A 182 -18.35 -14.65 -31.26
C GLY A 182 -18.22 -13.27 -31.90
N LEU A 183 -17.74 -12.25 -31.17
CA LEU A 183 -17.56 -10.89 -31.72
C LEU A 183 -16.47 -10.81 -32.79
N SER A 184 -16.58 -9.82 -33.68
CA SER A 184 -15.49 -9.48 -34.59
C SER A 184 -14.28 -8.95 -33.82
N TYR A 185 -13.08 -9.18 -34.35
CA TYR A 185 -11.84 -8.67 -33.74
C TYR A 185 -11.85 -7.14 -33.58
N GLU A 186 -12.44 -6.39 -34.53
CA GLU A 186 -12.55 -4.93 -34.43
C GLU A 186 -13.48 -4.49 -33.29
N ALA A 187 -14.57 -5.22 -33.04
CA ALA A 187 -15.46 -4.98 -31.89
C ALA A 187 -14.78 -5.34 -30.56
N GLN A 188 -14.04 -6.45 -30.51
CA GLN A 188 -13.23 -6.81 -29.32
C GLN A 188 -12.14 -5.76 -29.05
N TYR A 189 -11.42 -5.32 -30.07
CA TYR A 189 -10.41 -4.26 -29.95
C TYR A 189 -11.02 -2.96 -29.43
N LEU A 190 -12.15 -2.51 -30.01
CA LEU A 190 -12.86 -1.32 -29.52
C LEU A 190 -13.26 -1.48 -28.04
N TYR A 191 -13.86 -2.61 -27.67
CA TYR A 191 -14.26 -2.87 -26.28
C TYR A 191 -13.07 -2.84 -25.32
N VAL A 192 -11.98 -3.56 -25.62
CA VAL A 192 -10.77 -3.57 -24.77
C VAL A 192 -10.16 -2.17 -24.68
N ARG A 193 -10.10 -1.40 -25.78
CA ARG A 193 -9.55 -0.04 -25.78
C ARG A 193 -10.44 0.99 -25.09
N LEU A 194 -11.73 0.69 -24.88
CA LEU A 194 -12.60 1.45 -23.97
C LEU A 194 -12.44 0.97 -22.52
N PHE A 195 -12.33 -0.34 -22.29
CA PHE A 195 -12.15 -0.95 -20.97
C PHE A 195 -10.86 -0.48 -20.27
N LEU A 196 -9.79 -0.25 -21.05
CA LEU A 196 -8.52 0.29 -20.54
C LEU A 196 -8.56 1.80 -20.22
N ARG A 197 -9.61 2.54 -20.63
CA ARG A 197 -9.74 3.97 -20.28
C ARG A 197 -10.23 4.13 -18.84
N LYS A 198 -9.88 5.25 -18.22
CA LYS A 198 -10.38 5.56 -16.88
C LYS A 198 -11.88 5.80 -16.90
N THR A 199 -12.61 4.99 -16.13
CA THR A 199 -14.04 5.03 -15.79
C THR A 199 -15.02 4.81 -16.95
N ALA A 200 -16.17 4.20 -16.62
CA ALA A 200 -17.32 4.02 -17.51
C ALA A 200 -18.03 5.36 -17.81
N LEU A 201 -17.30 6.25 -18.46
CA LEU A 201 -17.80 7.54 -18.94
C LEU A 201 -18.39 7.38 -20.34
N TRP A 202 -19.28 8.31 -20.67
CA TRP A 202 -19.81 8.44 -22.02
C TRP A 202 -18.74 8.99 -22.96
N HIS A 203 -18.50 8.28 -24.07
CA HIS A 203 -17.56 8.64 -25.11
C HIS A 203 -18.32 9.01 -26.39
N ARG A 204 -18.00 10.15 -27.00
CA ARG A 204 -18.54 10.52 -28.32
C ARG A 204 -17.92 9.63 -29.38
N ALA A 205 -18.74 8.93 -30.16
CA ALA A 205 -18.25 8.04 -31.22
C ALA A 205 -17.31 8.77 -32.20
N GLU A 206 -17.64 10.01 -32.55
CA GLU A 206 -16.84 10.87 -33.45
C GLU A 206 -15.44 11.22 -32.91
N ARG A 207 -15.20 11.10 -31.60
CA ARG A 207 -13.89 11.39 -30.98
C ARG A 207 -13.06 10.13 -30.70
N LEU A 208 -13.51 8.97 -31.16
CA LEU A 208 -12.78 7.70 -31.03
C LEU A 208 -11.78 7.54 -32.17
N GLY A 209 -10.63 8.21 -32.04
CA GLY A 209 -9.54 8.24 -33.04
C GLY A 209 -8.77 6.93 -33.26
N TYR A 210 -9.43 5.76 -33.21
CA TYR A 210 -8.83 4.45 -33.47
C TYR A 210 -8.84 4.05 -34.96
N HIS A 211 -8.90 5.04 -35.86
CA HIS A 211 -8.97 4.85 -37.31
C HIS A 211 -7.71 4.21 -37.94
N SER A 212 -6.64 4.00 -37.16
CA SER A 212 -5.46 3.23 -37.56
C SER A 212 -5.67 1.72 -37.47
N ASP A 213 -6.55 1.27 -36.57
CA ASP A 213 -6.64 -0.14 -36.14
C ASP A 213 -8.04 -0.74 -36.38
N ILE A 214 -9.05 0.10 -36.59
CA ILE A 214 -10.45 -0.27 -36.87
C ILE A 214 -10.83 0.22 -38.27
N SER A 215 -11.19 -0.70 -39.16
CA SER A 215 -11.57 -0.40 -40.55
C SER A 215 -12.97 0.21 -40.64
N ASP A 216 -13.94 -0.35 -39.90
CA ASP A 216 -15.34 0.10 -39.88
C ASP A 216 -15.81 0.35 -38.43
N MET A 217 -15.60 1.60 -37.98
CA MET A 217 -16.01 2.04 -36.63
C MET A 217 -17.54 1.96 -36.43
N PRO A 218 -18.40 2.41 -37.37
CA PRO A 218 -19.85 2.20 -37.25
C PRO A 218 -20.26 0.73 -37.08
N ALA A 219 -19.69 -0.20 -37.84
CA ALA A 219 -20.01 -1.63 -37.73
C ALA A 219 -19.54 -2.22 -36.39
N ALA A 220 -18.34 -1.86 -35.92
CA ALA A 220 -17.84 -2.27 -34.61
C ALA A 220 -18.73 -1.77 -33.46
N ILE A 221 -19.20 -0.52 -33.53
CA ILE A 221 -20.14 0.05 -32.54
C ILE A 221 -21.50 -0.66 -32.61
N ALA A 222 -22.06 -0.87 -33.80
CA ALA A 222 -23.34 -1.56 -33.98
C ALA A 222 -23.32 -2.99 -33.42
N SER A 223 -22.21 -3.71 -33.60
CA SER A 223 -22.02 -5.07 -33.06
C SER A 223 -21.96 -5.11 -31.52
N LEU A 224 -21.53 -4.03 -30.86
CA LEU A 224 -21.49 -3.93 -29.39
C LEU A 224 -22.80 -3.41 -28.78
N LEU A 225 -23.59 -2.64 -29.54
CA LEU A 225 -24.92 -2.15 -29.18
C LEU A 225 -26.03 -3.19 -29.37
N GLU A 226 -25.77 -4.26 -30.13
CA GLU A 226 -26.72 -5.35 -30.36
C GLU A 226 -27.20 -5.98 -29.05
N SER A 227 -28.53 -6.00 -28.86
CA SER A 227 -29.15 -6.62 -27.68
C SER A 227 -29.28 -8.12 -27.87
N ARG A 228 -28.77 -8.89 -26.91
CA ARG A 228 -28.69 -10.36 -26.95
C ARG A 228 -29.44 -10.95 -25.76
N SER A 229 -30.19 -12.03 -26.00
CA SER A 229 -30.97 -12.74 -24.99
C SER A 229 -30.10 -13.64 -24.10
N LEU A 230 -30.36 -13.63 -22.81
CA LEU A 230 -29.74 -14.51 -21.83
C LEU A 230 -30.66 -15.69 -21.46
N PRO A 231 -30.12 -16.82 -20.97
CA PRO A 231 -30.92 -17.93 -20.50
C PRO A 231 -31.76 -17.53 -19.27
N ASP A 232 -33.02 -17.94 -19.26
CA ASP A 232 -33.98 -17.65 -18.20
C ASP A 232 -33.79 -18.65 -17.03
N ASP A 233 -33.02 -18.23 -16.03
CA ASP A 233 -32.51 -19.11 -14.97
C ASP A 233 -33.50 -19.22 -13.80
N GLY A 234 -34.50 -20.09 -13.96
CA GLY A 234 -35.57 -20.34 -12.98
C GLY A 234 -35.11 -21.04 -11.68
N SER A 235 -33.91 -20.73 -11.18
CA SER A 235 -33.28 -21.41 -10.04
C SER A 235 -32.64 -20.47 -9.01
N ALA A 236 -33.35 -19.41 -8.62
CA ALA A 236 -33.09 -18.72 -7.36
C ALA A 236 -33.13 -19.75 -6.21
N ARG A 237 -31.96 -20.05 -5.62
CA ARG A 237 -31.88 -20.93 -4.44
C ARG A 237 -32.35 -20.12 -3.22
N PRO A 238 -33.19 -20.67 -2.32
CA PRO A 238 -33.77 -19.91 -1.20
C PRO A 238 -32.75 -19.35 -0.19
N ASP A 239 -31.49 -19.78 -0.24
CA ASP A 239 -30.45 -19.36 0.71
C ASP A 239 -29.80 -17.99 0.37
N GLU A 240 -30.23 -17.29 -0.69
CA GLU A 240 -29.67 -15.98 -1.11
C GLU A 240 -30.41 -14.75 -0.57
N GLU A 241 -31.49 -14.89 0.21
CA GLU A 241 -32.35 -13.79 0.71
C GLU A 241 -31.64 -12.73 1.58
N SER A 242 -30.41 -12.99 2.07
CA SER A 242 -29.61 -12.01 2.81
C SER A 242 -28.58 -11.24 1.96
N LEU A 243 -28.58 -11.43 0.64
CA LEU A 243 -27.57 -10.91 -0.29
C LEU A 243 -28.13 -9.89 -1.30
N GLU A 244 -29.33 -9.36 -1.08
CA GLU A 244 -29.96 -8.37 -1.99
C GLU A 244 -29.11 -7.10 -2.16
N ASP A 245 -28.42 -6.65 -1.11
CA ASP A 245 -27.45 -5.53 -1.15
C ASP A 245 -26.11 -5.86 -1.86
N LEU A 246 -25.84 -7.13 -2.17
CA LEU A 246 -24.63 -7.57 -2.86
C LEU A 246 -24.79 -7.60 -4.39
N GLN A 247 -26.02 -7.76 -4.90
CA GLN A 247 -26.30 -7.90 -6.32
C GLN A 247 -26.59 -6.55 -7.01
N SER A 248 -25.57 -5.70 -7.17
CA SER A 248 -25.64 -4.57 -8.14
C SER A 248 -25.44 -5.01 -9.61
N CYS A 249 -25.56 -6.32 -9.89
CA CYS A 249 -25.14 -6.99 -11.12
C CYS A 249 -25.99 -8.22 -11.47
N SER A 250 -27.27 -8.27 -11.09
CA SER A 250 -28.18 -9.25 -11.71
C SER A 250 -28.35 -8.87 -13.18
N PHE A 251 -28.02 -9.79 -14.10
CA PHE A 251 -28.33 -9.60 -15.51
C PHE A 251 -29.82 -9.84 -15.75
N ASP A 252 -30.47 -8.91 -16.44
CA ASP A 252 -31.84 -9.05 -16.96
C ASP A 252 -31.92 -10.19 -18.02
N ASP A 253 -33.04 -10.30 -18.72
CA ASP A 253 -33.23 -11.32 -19.77
C ASP A 253 -32.49 -10.97 -21.07
N THR A 254 -31.97 -9.75 -21.17
CA THR A 254 -31.15 -9.27 -22.29
C THR A 254 -29.96 -8.46 -21.81
N PHE A 255 -28.90 -8.40 -22.61
CA PHE A 255 -27.75 -7.53 -22.37
C PHE A 255 -27.20 -6.93 -23.67
N CYS A 256 -26.43 -5.86 -23.55
CA CYS A 256 -25.59 -5.26 -24.59
C CYS A 256 -24.17 -5.12 -24.02
N PHE A 257 -23.13 -5.10 -24.87
CA PHE A 257 -21.76 -4.80 -24.40
C PHE A 257 -21.56 -3.30 -24.14
N VAL A 258 -22.33 -2.47 -24.85
CA VAL A 258 -22.30 -1.01 -24.81
C VAL A 258 -23.71 -0.46 -24.62
N ASP A 259 -23.84 0.55 -23.77
CA ASP A 259 -25.05 1.34 -23.57
C ASP A 259 -25.08 2.52 -24.57
N ASP A 260 -26.27 2.88 -25.05
CA ASP A 260 -26.51 4.07 -25.90
C ASP A 260 -27.14 5.23 -25.11
N SER A 261 -26.65 6.44 -25.39
CA SER A 261 -27.18 7.74 -24.98
C SER A 261 -28.70 7.80 -24.88
N ASP A 262 -29.39 7.46 -25.97
CA ASP A 262 -30.84 7.69 -26.12
C ASP A 262 -31.67 6.79 -25.19
N SER A 263 -31.10 5.68 -24.72
CA SER A 263 -31.75 4.72 -23.82
C SER A 263 -31.50 5.01 -22.33
N CYS A 264 -30.28 5.48 -21.99
CA CYS A 264 -29.82 5.58 -20.60
C CYS A 264 -29.83 7.01 -20.03
N ILE A 265 -29.53 8.04 -20.83
CA ILE A 265 -29.35 9.41 -20.31
C ILE A 265 -30.71 10.10 -20.14
N LYS A 266 -31.26 10.03 -18.92
CA LYS A 266 -32.59 10.58 -18.59
C LYS A 266 -32.54 11.91 -17.84
N THR A 267 -31.39 12.29 -17.28
CA THR A 267 -31.24 13.54 -16.52
C THR A 267 -30.38 14.58 -17.24
N ILE A 268 -30.70 15.86 -17.03
CA ILE A 268 -29.94 16.99 -17.58
C ILE A 268 -28.59 17.13 -16.88
N GLU A 269 -28.50 16.74 -15.60
CA GLU A 269 -27.27 16.82 -14.81
C GLU A 269 -26.20 15.89 -15.36
N GLU A 270 -26.57 14.64 -15.66
CA GLU A 270 -25.71 13.68 -16.38
C GLU A 270 -25.37 14.21 -17.77
N ALA A 271 -26.36 14.55 -18.59
CA ALA A 271 -26.16 14.99 -19.98
C ALA A 271 -25.26 16.24 -20.09
N ALA A 272 -25.48 17.25 -19.25
CA ALA A 272 -24.72 18.50 -19.28
C ALA A 272 -23.27 18.30 -18.81
N SER A 273 -23.00 17.31 -17.94
CA SER A 273 -21.63 17.01 -17.50
C SER A 273 -20.70 16.61 -18.66
N LEU A 274 -21.26 16.00 -19.70
CA LEU A 274 -20.59 15.47 -20.91
C LEU A 274 -20.24 16.53 -21.96
N LEU A 275 -20.72 17.76 -21.78
CA LEU A 275 -20.41 18.87 -22.65
C LEU A 275 -18.98 19.38 -22.44
N SER A 276 -18.37 19.89 -23.50
CA SER A 276 -17.17 20.72 -23.39
C SER A 276 -17.51 22.00 -22.64
N LEU A 277 -16.48 22.68 -22.13
CA LEU A 277 -16.67 23.92 -21.38
C LEU A 277 -17.29 25.02 -22.26
N ASP A 278 -16.94 25.06 -23.56
CA ASP A 278 -17.48 26.04 -24.50
C ASP A 278 -18.88 25.70 -25.03
N GLU A 279 -19.19 24.41 -25.24
CA GLU A 279 -20.56 23.96 -25.54
C GLU A 279 -21.51 24.31 -24.39
N LEU A 280 -21.08 24.07 -23.14
CA LEU A 280 -21.83 24.42 -21.94
C LEU A 280 -21.97 25.94 -21.77
N ARG A 281 -20.94 26.74 -22.09
CA ARG A 281 -21.06 28.22 -22.17
C ARG A 281 -22.07 28.66 -23.22
N GLY A 282 -22.13 27.98 -24.37
CA GLY A 282 -23.14 28.23 -25.41
C GLY A 282 -24.56 28.07 -24.88
N LEU A 283 -24.86 26.90 -24.30
CA LEU A 283 -26.18 26.63 -23.70
C LEU A 283 -26.49 27.52 -22.50
N ALA A 284 -25.51 27.86 -21.66
CA ALA A 284 -25.71 28.78 -20.54
C ALA A 284 -26.04 30.20 -21.03
N LYS A 285 -25.45 30.67 -22.15
CA LYS A 285 -25.80 31.95 -22.77
C LYS A 285 -27.24 31.97 -23.27
N GLU A 286 -27.72 30.87 -23.85
CA GLU A 286 -29.13 30.70 -24.28
C GLU A 286 -30.08 30.66 -23.06
N ALA A 287 -29.72 29.92 -22.01
CA ALA A 287 -30.46 29.85 -20.75
C ALA A 287 -30.36 31.12 -19.87
N LYS A 288 -29.54 32.11 -20.27
CA LYS A 288 -29.23 33.36 -19.54
C LYS A 288 -28.61 33.14 -18.16
N VAL A 289 -27.73 32.15 -18.08
CA VAL A 289 -27.02 31.73 -16.88
C VAL A 289 -25.56 32.17 -16.93
N GLN A 290 -24.99 32.53 -15.79
CA GLN A 290 -23.56 32.83 -15.64
C GLN A 290 -22.92 31.95 -14.57
N GLY A 291 -21.59 31.81 -14.65
CA GLY A 291 -20.73 31.10 -13.73
C GLY A 291 -19.27 31.28 -14.15
N LYS A 292 -18.33 31.15 -13.22
CA LYS A 292 -16.89 31.29 -13.49
C LYS A 292 -16.25 29.95 -13.87
N ASN A 293 -16.67 28.87 -13.21
CA ASN A 293 -16.07 27.53 -13.33
C ASN A 293 -17.09 26.52 -13.88
N LYS A 294 -16.65 25.44 -14.57
CA LYS A 294 -17.56 24.42 -15.16
C LYS A 294 -18.55 23.85 -14.14
N THR A 295 -18.13 23.59 -12.90
CA THR A 295 -18.98 23.06 -11.82
C THR A 295 -20.04 24.05 -11.34
N GLU A 296 -19.69 25.34 -11.23
CA GLU A 296 -20.64 26.40 -10.89
C GLU A 296 -21.66 26.59 -12.01
N LEU A 297 -21.18 26.58 -13.26
CA LEU A 297 -21.97 26.78 -14.48
C LEU A 297 -22.92 25.59 -14.75
N LEU A 298 -22.51 24.35 -14.44
CA LEU A 298 -23.39 23.18 -14.37
C LEU A 298 -24.47 23.35 -13.31
N LYS A 299 -24.10 23.68 -12.06
CA LYS A 299 -25.05 23.87 -10.95
C LYS A 299 -26.02 25.01 -11.22
N SER A 300 -25.61 26.10 -11.86
CA SER A 300 -26.51 27.21 -12.21
C SER A 300 -27.38 26.88 -13.43
N PHE A 301 -26.87 26.14 -14.43
CA PHE A 301 -27.66 25.66 -15.57
C PHE A 301 -28.77 24.69 -15.16
N CYS A 302 -28.46 23.69 -14.34
CA CYS A 302 -29.46 22.70 -13.88
C CYS A 302 -30.54 23.36 -13.02
N ARG A 303 -30.17 24.30 -12.13
CA ARG A 303 -31.12 25.14 -11.38
C ARG A 303 -31.99 26.01 -12.32
N ALA A 304 -31.40 26.63 -13.34
CA ALA A 304 -32.14 27.47 -14.29
C ALA A 304 -33.12 26.67 -15.17
N SER A 305 -32.78 25.42 -15.54
CA SER A 305 -33.69 24.51 -16.22
C SER A 305 -34.90 24.18 -15.34
N ALA A 306 -34.66 23.89 -14.06
CA ALA A 306 -35.70 23.52 -13.09
C ALA A 306 -36.58 24.69 -12.59
N GLN A 307 -36.09 25.94 -12.54
CA GLN A 307 -36.77 27.03 -11.82
C GLN A 307 -37.63 28.00 -12.67
N GLN A 308 -37.48 28.03 -14.00
CA GLN A 308 -37.98 29.15 -14.80
C GLN A 308 -39.38 28.90 -15.40
N SER A 309 -40.37 28.65 -14.54
CA SER A 309 -41.78 28.49 -14.93
C SER A 309 -42.50 29.85 -15.04
N GLY A 310 -42.32 30.53 -16.18
CA GLY A 310 -43.29 31.49 -16.72
C GLY A 310 -43.17 32.98 -16.35
N LEU A 311 -42.75 33.81 -17.31
CA LEU A 311 -43.03 35.25 -17.35
C LEU A 311 -43.70 35.74 -18.66
N LEU A 312 -43.86 34.85 -19.65
CA LEU A 312 -44.51 35.13 -20.93
C LEU A 312 -46.03 34.84 -20.93
N ALA A 313 -46.60 34.31 -19.85
CA ALA A 313 -48.01 33.93 -19.78
C ALA A 313 -48.97 35.08 -19.37
N VAL A 314 -48.44 36.25 -18.99
CA VAL A 314 -49.22 37.32 -18.33
C VAL A 314 -49.58 38.50 -19.26
N CYS A 315 -48.91 38.67 -20.40
CA CYS A 315 -48.98 39.92 -21.18
C CYS A 315 -49.87 39.91 -22.44
N LEU A 316 -50.75 38.91 -22.63
CA LEU A 316 -51.74 38.89 -23.73
C LEU A 316 -53.10 38.32 -23.29
N ARG A 317 -53.84 39.10 -22.52
CA ARG A 317 -55.31 39.02 -22.44
C ARG A 317 -55.93 40.41 -22.57
N ARG A 318 -56.16 40.85 -23.80
CA ARG A 318 -57.18 41.88 -24.08
C ARG A 318 -58.55 41.21 -23.96
N SER A 319 -59.47 41.90 -23.31
CA SER A 319 -60.77 41.42 -22.86
C SER A 319 -61.81 41.27 -23.98
N SER A 320 -62.50 40.13 -24.00
CA SER A 320 -63.88 40.02 -24.49
C SER A 320 -64.65 39.06 -23.58
N THR A 321 -65.86 39.45 -23.20
CA THR A 321 -66.70 38.82 -22.18
C THR A 321 -67.66 37.79 -22.78
N ASN A 322 -67.72 36.58 -22.23
CA ASN A 322 -68.93 36.03 -21.56
C ASN A 322 -68.79 34.55 -21.12
N GLU A 323 -69.56 34.23 -20.07
CA GLU A 323 -70.08 32.91 -19.65
C GLU A 323 -69.13 31.75 -19.25
N SER A 324 -68.90 31.69 -17.93
CA SER A 324 -69.10 30.52 -17.05
C SER A 324 -69.11 29.08 -17.60
N THR A 325 -68.16 28.25 -17.16
CA THR A 325 -68.36 27.23 -16.10
C THR A 325 -67.02 26.54 -15.77
N GLY A 326 -66.89 25.92 -14.60
CA GLY A 326 -65.59 25.52 -14.04
C GLY A 326 -65.07 24.14 -14.45
N SER A 327 -63.75 23.99 -14.44
CA SER A 327 -63.04 22.74 -14.19
C SER A 327 -61.71 23.03 -13.50
N VAL A 328 -61.27 22.14 -12.62
CA VAL A 328 -60.12 22.32 -11.72
C VAL A 328 -58.88 21.60 -12.27
N ASP A 329 -57.75 22.31 -12.19
CA ASP A 329 -56.35 21.86 -12.32
C ASP A 329 -55.96 20.83 -13.38
N SER A 330 -55.16 21.30 -14.35
CA SER A 330 -54.20 20.49 -15.10
C SER A 330 -52.88 21.25 -15.25
N HIS A 331 -52.10 21.29 -14.16
CA HIS A 331 -50.87 22.09 -14.07
C HIS A 331 -49.54 21.31 -14.12
N LYS A 332 -49.54 19.98 -14.31
CA LYS A 332 -48.30 19.17 -14.41
C LYS A 332 -47.64 19.13 -15.81
N GLY A 333 -48.25 19.74 -16.83
CA GLY A 333 -47.87 19.51 -18.24
C GLY A 333 -46.76 20.39 -18.85
N ARG A 334 -46.24 21.42 -18.15
CA ARG A 334 -45.32 22.40 -18.77
C ARG A 334 -43.85 22.27 -18.41
N ASP A 335 -43.50 21.89 -17.18
CA ASP A 335 -42.09 21.86 -16.75
C ASP A 335 -41.31 20.70 -17.39
N VAL A 336 -41.98 19.56 -17.64
CA VAL A 336 -41.43 18.41 -18.38
C VAL A 336 -40.90 18.83 -19.76
N ASN A 337 -41.67 19.67 -20.49
CA ASN A 337 -41.43 19.97 -21.89
C ASN A 337 -40.18 20.85 -22.13
N ARG A 338 -39.68 21.55 -21.10
CA ARG A 338 -38.46 22.36 -21.22
C ARG A 338 -37.21 21.58 -20.82
N ASN A 339 -37.35 20.66 -19.86
CA ASN A 339 -36.29 19.73 -19.52
C ASN A 339 -36.00 18.76 -20.68
N THR A 340 -37.03 18.21 -21.34
CA THR A 340 -36.86 17.41 -22.55
C THR A 340 -36.28 18.22 -23.72
N HIS A 341 -36.69 19.49 -23.90
CA HIS A 341 -36.09 20.37 -24.91
C HIS A 341 -34.58 20.55 -24.71
N PHE A 342 -34.13 20.86 -23.48
CA PHE A 342 -32.69 21.00 -23.22
C PHE A 342 -31.95 19.67 -23.31
N LEU A 343 -32.53 18.55 -22.84
CA LEU A 343 -31.94 17.22 -22.99
C LEU A 343 -31.73 16.85 -24.47
N ASN A 344 -32.77 16.97 -25.30
CA ASN A 344 -32.70 16.72 -26.74
C ASN A 344 -31.69 17.65 -27.44
N ARG A 345 -31.57 18.90 -26.99
CA ARG A 345 -30.60 19.85 -27.52
C ARG A 345 -29.16 19.50 -27.13
N ILE A 346 -28.94 18.99 -25.91
CA ILE A 346 -27.64 18.50 -25.44
C ILE A 346 -27.22 17.25 -26.23
N LEU A 347 -28.13 16.29 -26.41
CA LEU A 347 -27.89 15.09 -27.21
C LEU A 347 -27.55 15.47 -28.67
N ALA A 348 -28.30 16.40 -29.27
CA ALA A 348 -28.00 16.91 -30.62
C ALA A 348 -26.68 17.70 -30.75
N ILE A 349 -26.09 18.18 -29.65
CA ILE A 349 -24.77 18.84 -29.63
C ILE A 349 -23.64 17.83 -29.37
N THR A 350 -23.91 16.78 -28.57
CA THR A 350 -22.92 15.77 -28.20
C THR A 350 -22.74 14.70 -29.28
N GLY A 351 -23.76 14.46 -30.10
CA GLY A 351 -23.77 13.36 -31.07
C GLY A 351 -23.98 12.00 -30.38
N PRO A 352 -23.86 10.89 -31.12
CA PRO A 352 -23.99 9.55 -30.54
C PRO A 352 -22.90 9.31 -29.47
N LEU A 353 -23.35 8.99 -28.25
CA LEU A 353 -22.52 8.69 -27.10
C LEU A 353 -22.62 7.20 -26.78
N ILE A 354 -21.48 6.57 -26.57
CA ILE A 354 -21.39 5.18 -26.14
C ILE A 354 -20.71 5.08 -24.77
N ARG A 355 -21.17 4.14 -23.95
CA ARG A 355 -20.57 3.80 -22.66
C ARG A 355 -20.49 2.29 -22.53
N LEU A 356 -19.46 1.73 -21.91
CA LEU A 356 -19.46 0.29 -21.61
C LEU A 356 -20.59 -0.04 -20.64
N SER A 357 -21.35 -1.09 -20.92
CA SER A 357 -22.47 -1.48 -20.05
C SER A 357 -21.96 -1.90 -18.68
N GLU A 358 -22.46 -1.27 -17.62
CA GLU A 358 -21.92 -1.41 -16.26
C GLU A 358 -21.91 -2.87 -15.74
N PRO A 359 -22.95 -3.70 -15.96
CA PRO A 359 -22.92 -5.11 -15.56
C PRO A 359 -21.85 -5.93 -16.28
N VAL A 360 -21.69 -5.73 -17.59
CA VAL A 360 -20.69 -6.43 -18.43
C VAL A 360 -19.27 -5.95 -18.08
N PHE A 361 -19.08 -4.65 -17.86
CA PHE A 361 -17.82 -4.08 -17.39
C PHE A 361 -17.38 -4.69 -16.05
N LYS A 362 -18.28 -4.76 -15.06
CA LYS A 362 -18.01 -5.40 -13.76
C LYS A 362 -17.73 -6.90 -13.88
N LEU A 363 -18.37 -7.60 -14.82
CA LEU A 363 -18.10 -9.01 -15.07
C LEU A 363 -16.66 -9.23 -15.57
N PHE A 364 -16.19 -8.44 -16.54
CA PHE A 364 -14.80 -8.52 -16.99
C PHE A 364 -13.79 -7.98 -15.96
N GLU A 365 -14.14 -6.94 -15.18
CA GLU A 365 -13.36 -6.52 -14.01
C GLU A 365 -13.14 -7.69 -13.03
N ARG A 366 -14.18 -8.48 -12.76
CA ARG A 366 -14.11 -9.69 -11.93
C ARG A 366 -13.23 -10.79 -12.54
N VAL A 367 -13.30 -11.02 -13.85
CA VAL A 367 -12.38 -11.95 -14.54
C VAL A 367 -10.93 -11.51 -14.33
N HIS A 368 -10.62 -10.22 -14.49
CA HIS A 368 -9.26 -9.70 -14.26
C HIS A 368 -8.80 -9.84 -12.81
N LEU A 369 -9.70 -9.58 -11.85
CA LEU A 369 -9.47 -9.77 -10.41
C LEU A 369 -9.10 -11.23 -10.09
N VAL A 370 -9.81 -12.21 -10.67
CA VAL A 370 -9.52 -13.64 -10.53
C VAL A 370 -8.25 -14.06 -11.31
N PHE A 371 -7.96 -13.44 -12.45
CA PHE A 371 -6.75 -13.74 -13.22
C PHE A 371 -5.48 -13.29 -12.49
N TYR A 372 -5.39 -12.00 -12.16
CA TYR A 372 -4.21 -11.37 -11.52
C TYR A 372 -4.10 -11.64 -10.02
N ARG A 373 -5.20 -12.07 -9.38
CA ARG A 373 -5.29 -12.30 -7.93
C ARG A 373 -4.78 -11.10 -7.15
N SER A 374 -5.28 -9.93 -7.56
CA SER A 374 -4.90 -8.61 -7.09
C SER A 374 -6.11 -7.91 -6.48
N THR A 375 -5.85 -7.02 -5.51
CA THR A 375 -6.86 -6.11 -4.96
C THR A 375 -7.05 -4.85 -5.81
N GLU A 376 -6.25 -4.69 -6.86
CA GLU A 376 -6.18 -3.51 -7.72
C GLU A 376 -6.00 -3.93 -9.18
N TRP A 377 -6.68 -3.24 -10.09
CA TRP A 377 -6.54 -3.41 -11.54
C TRP A 377 -5.74 -2.27 -12.17
N THR A 378 -4.90 -2.58 -13.14
CA THR A 378 -4.09 -1.62 -13.91
C THR A 378 -3.96 -2.06 -15.36
N GLU A 379 -3.94 -1.09 -16.29
CA GLU A 379 -3.63 -1.31 -17.72
C GLU A 379 -2.24 -1.97 -17.92
N LYS A 380 -1.28 -1.65 -17.04
CA LYS A 380 0.08 -2.22 -17.09
C LYS A 380 0.11 -3.71 -16.75
N SER A 381 -0.70 -4.21 -15.82
CA SER A 381 -0.80 -5.64 -15.50
C SER A 381 -1.11 -6.47 -16.76
N LEU A 382 -1.94 -5.91 -17.65
CA LEU A 382 -2.36 -6.53 -18.90
C LEU A 382 -1.20 -6.78 -19.87
N THR A 383 -0.40 -5.75 -20.16
CA THR A 383 0.72 -5.87 -21.12
C THR A 383 1.95 -6.54 -20.51
N THR A 384 2.18 -6.38 -19.21
CA THR A 384 3.42 -6.84 -18.55
C THR A 384 3.61 -8.35 -18.63
N ILE A 385 2.55 -9.16 -18.55
CA ILE A 385 2.68 -10.63 -18.64
C ILE A 385 3.12 -11.11 -20.03
N ILE A 386 2.58 -10.52 -21.11
CA ILE A 386 2.99 -10.85 -22.49
C ILE A 386 4.42 -10.36 -22.73
N LEU A 387 4.73 -9.13 -22.34
CA LEU A 387 6.06 -8.55 -22.53
C LEU A 387 7.13 -9.29 -21.70
N ALA A 388 6.81 -9.78 -20.50
CA ALA A 388 7.71 -10.63 -19.71
C ALA A 388 7.99 -11.97 -20.41
N LYS A 389 6.96 -12.64 -20.95
CA LYS A 389 7.10 -13.85 -21.76
C LYS A 389 7.99 -13.65 -23.00
N MET A 390 7.95 -12.46 -23.61
CA MET A 390 8.81 -12.10 -24.74
C MET A 390 10.24 -11.72 -24.35
N ALA A 391 10.46 -11.18 -23.16
CA ALA A 391 11.72 -10.56 -22.78
C ALA A 391 12.91 -11.54 -22.66
N ARG A 392 12.67 -12.85 -22.81
CA ARG A 392 13.67 -13.94 -22.81
C ARG A 392 14.70 -13.84 -21.68
N ARG A 393 14.27 -13.37 -20.51
CA ARG A 393 15.11 -13.33 -19.30
C ARG A 393 15.21 -14.73 -18.69
N ASN A 394 16.31 -14.99 -17.99
CA ASN A 394 16.45 -16.19 -17.18
C ASN A 394 15.74 -15.95 -15.84
N TYR A 395 14.85 -16.86 -15.46
CA TYR A 395 14.08 -16.80 -14.23
C TYR A 395 14.53 -17.90 -13.26
N PRO A 396 14.38 -17.69 -11.94
CA PRO A 396 14.66 -18.72 -10.94
C PRO A 396 13.82 -19.98 -11.16
N GLU A 397 14.33 -21.14 -10.77
CA GLU A 397 13.56 -22.39 -10.78
C GLU A 397 12.64 -22.45 -9.55
N TYR A 398 11.33 -22.61 -9.79
CA TYR A 398 10.32 -22.84 -8.76
C TYR A 398 9.10 -23.57 -9.32
N ILE A 399 8.28 -24.14 -8.44
CA ILE A 399 7.04 -24.84 -8.80
C ILE A 399 5.92 -23.81 -8.99
N VAL A 400 5.43 -23.68 -10.22
CA VAL A 400 4.23 -22.88 -10.53
C VAL A 400 2.97 -23.66 -10.09
N CYS A 401 2.12 -23.01 -9.30
CA CYS A 401 0.88 -23.58 -8.76
C CYS A 401 -0.27 -22.57 -8.87
N ARG A 402 -1.05 -22.67 -9.95
CA ARG A 402 -2.35 -22.01 -10.09
C ARG A 402 -3.42 -22.99 -9.56
N SER A 403 -3.89 -22.81 -8.32
CA SER A 403 -4.98 -23.62 -7.77
C SER A 403 -6.33 -22.90 -7.87
N THR A 404 -7.40 -23.69 -7.95
CA THR A 404 -8.81 -23.26 -7.98
C THR A 404 -9.35 -22.87 -6.59
N ASN A 405 -8.58 -23.11 -5.52
CA ASN A 405 -9.08 -23.08 -4.14
C ASN A 405 -9.07 -21.69 -3.49
N ILE A 406 -8.53 -20.68 -4.16
CA ILE A 406 -8.46 -19.30 -3.62
C ILE A 406 -9.86 -18.71 -3.45
N PHE A 407 -10.75 -18.99 -4.40
CA PHE A 407 -12.17 -18.67 -4.29
C PHE A 407 -12.97 -19.99 -4.30
N PRO A 408 -13.37 -20.52 -3.13
CA PRO A 408 -14.10 -21.79 -3.07
C PRO A 408 -15.51 -21.75 -3.68
N SER A 409 -16.10 -20.56 -3.84
CA SER A 409 -17.42 -20.37 -4.42
C SER A 409 -17.65 -18.95 -4.94
N ARG A 410 -18.60 -18.78 -5.86
CA ARG A 410 -19.09 -17.47 -6.34
C ARG A 410 -19.47 -16.54 -5.18
N ARG A 411 -20.14 -17.05 -4.14
CA ARG A 411 -20.49 -16.26 -2.93
C ARG A 411 -19.26 -15.67 -2.24
N HIS A 412 -18.16 -16.43 -2.14
CA HIS A 412 -16.93 -15.94 -1.52
C HIS A 412 -16.25 -14.85 -2.35
N LEU A 413 -16.24 -15.02 -3.69
CA LEU A 413 -15.71 -14.02 -4.63
C LEU A 413 -16.50 -12.70 -4.56
N LEU A 414 -17.83 -12.76 -4.58
CA LEU A 414 -18.69 -11.57 -4.49
C LEU A 414 -18.57 -10.86 -3.12
N GLU A 415 -18.46 -11.62 -2.03
CA GLU A 415 -18.25 -11.07 -0.68
C GLU A 415 -16.88 -10.36 -0.59
N PHE A 416 -15.84 -10.92 -1.21
CA PHE A 416 -14.52 -10.28 -1.32
C PHE A 416 -14.56 -9.01 -2.19
N GLU A 417 -15.21 -9.06 -3.35
CA GLU A 417 -15.41 -7.94 -4.27
C GLU A 417 -16.12 -6.75 -3.58
N LEU A 418 -17.20 -7.00 -2.82
CA LEU A 418 -17.86 -5.98 -2.00
C LEU A 418 -16.91 -5.40 -0.95
N SER A 419 -16.17 -6.26 -0.24
CA SER A 419 -15.28 -5.82 0.83
C SER A 419 -14.20 -4.84 0.33
N MET A 420 -13.69 -5.06 -0.88
CA MET A 420 -12.74 -4.14 -1.53
C MET A 420 -13.40 -2.84 -1.97
N ARG A 421 -14.62 -2.86 -2.52
CA ARG A 421 -15.36 -1.62 -2.84
C ARG A 421 -15.64 -0.78 -1.60
N LYS A 422 -15.98 -1.42 -0.47
CA LYS A 422 -16.16 -0.74 0.83
C LYS A 422 -14.85 -0.22 1.42
N GLU A 423 -13.74 -0.93 1.20
CA GLU A 423 -12.42 -0.43 1.60
C GLU A 423 -12.02 0.81 0.78
N PHE A 424 -12.21 0.76 -0.54
CA PHE A 424 -11.95 1.88 -1.45
C PHE A 424 -12.84 3.10 -1.17
N GLU A 425 -14.10 2.90 -0.78
CA GLU A 425 -14.98 3.98 -0.30
C GLU A 425 -14.39 4.70 0.93
N VAL A 426 -13.78 3.96 1.87
CA VAL A 426 -13.11 4.54 3.05
C VAL A 426 -11.84 5.30 2.65
N ASP A 427 -11.04 4.77 1.72
CA ASP A 427 -9.81 5.42 1.27
C ASP A 427 -10.07 6.69 0.47
N GLN A 428 -11.12 6.72 -0.36
CA GLN A 428 -11.56 7.96 -1.01
C GLN A 428 -11.83 9.09 0.00
N VAL A 429 -12.39 8.76 1.17
CA VAL A 429 -12.68 9.76 2.22
C VAL A 429 -11.41 10.19 2.97
N LEU A 430 -10.45 9.29 3.19
CA LEU A 430 -9.22 9.58 3.94
C LEU A 430 -8.10 10.22 3.12
N GLU A 431 -7.91 9.79 1.87
CA GLU A 431 -6.70 10.10 1.08
C GLU A 431 -6.97 11.07 -0.09
N PHE A 432 -8.15 11.02 -0.70
CA PHE A 432 -8.40 11.69 -1.98
C PHE A 432 -9.19 13.01 -1.89
N ASN A 433 -9.96 13.21 -0.82
CA ASN A 433 -10.82 14.39 -0.64
C ASN A 433 -10.21 15.50 0.23
N GLY A 434 -8.89 15.48 0.43
CA GLY A 434 -8.18 16.35 1.38
C GLY A 434 -8.34 15.88 2.82
N PRO A 435 -7.94 16.69 3.83
CA PRO A 435 -8.05 16.30 5.23
C PRO A 435 -9.54 16.08 5.59
N PRO A 436 -9.96 14.86 5.98
CA PRO A 436 -11.35 14.56 6.27
C PRO A 436 -11.87 15.43 7.41
N GLY A 437 -12.97 16.14 7.15
CA GLY A 437 -13.75 16.79 8.18
C GLY A 437 -14.50 15.78 9.04
N GLU A 438 -15.16 16.28 10.09
CA GLU A 438 -15.90 15.43 11.04
C GLU A 438 -17.02 14.61 10.37
N GLU A 439 -17.63 15.12 9.29
CA GLU A 439 -18.60 14.39 8.46
C GLU A 439 -17.97 13.19 7.74
N GLY A 440 -16.74 13.34 7.21
CA GLY A 440 -15.99 12.24 6.61
C GLY A 440 -15.63 11.17 7.63
N PHE A 441 -15.24 11.59 8.83
CA PHE A 441 -15.01 10.67 9.95
C PHE A 441 -16.27 9.89 10.35
N ARG A 442 -17.43 10.55 10.48
CA ARG A 442 -18.71 9.86 10.74
C ARG A 442 -19.04 8.85 9.65
N LYS A 443 -18.91 9.22 8.36
CA LYS A 443 -19.16 8.30 7.23
C LYS A 443 -18.30 7.02 7.33
N ILE A 444 -17.04 7.12 7.72
CA ILE A 444 -16.16 5.95 7.89
C ILE A 444 -16.64 5.06 9.04
N LEU A 445 -17.10 5.64 10.15
CA LEU A 445 -17.69 4.88 11.25
C LEU A 445 -19.01 4.22 10.86
N ASP A 446 -19.86 4.88 10.06
CA ASP A 446 -21.10 4.28 9.55
C ASP A 446 -20.82 3.07 8.65
N VAL A 447 -19.83 3.19 7.74
CA VAL A 447 -19.35 2.07 6.92
C VAL A 447 -18.81 0.95 7.80
N PHE A 448 -17.96 1.24 8.79
CA PHE A 448 -17.45 0.23 9.72
C PHE A 448 -18.58 -0.46 10.51
N ASN A 449 -19.53 0.30 11.04
CA ASN A 449 -20.65 -0.23 11.80
C ASN A 449 -21.55 -1.16 10.96
N SER A 450 -21.71 -0.88 9.67
CA SER A 450 -22.44 -1.77 8.75
C SER A 450 -21.74 -3.12 8.52
N VAL A 451 -20.40 -3.14 8.42
CA VAL A 451 -19.64 -4.38 8.16
C VAL A 451 -19.20 -5.13 9.42
N ALA A 452 -19.15 -4.47 10.58
CA ALA A 452 -18.60 -5.03 11.81
C ALA A 452 -19.28 -6.34 12.31
N PRO A 453 -20.61 -6.56 12.17
CA PRO A 453 -21.22 -7.83 12.53
C PRO A 453 -20.70 -9.00 11.67
N ARG A 454 -20.66 -8.83 10.34
CA ARG A 454 -20.18 -9.86 9.40
C ARG A 454 -18.67 -10.06 9.51
N TRP A 455 -17.90 -9.01 9.76
CA TRP A 455 -16.46 -9.10 10.04
C TRP A 455 -16.15 -10.01 11.24
N ARG A 456 -16.87 -9.85 12.36
CA ARG A 456 -16.74 -10.73 13.55
C ARG A 456 -17.12 -12.17 13.27
N GLU A 457 -18.04 -12.40 12.35
CA GLU A 457 -18.38 -13.74 11.89
C GLU A 457 -17.30 -14.37 11.03
N LEU A 458 -16.76 -13.64 10.06
CA LEU A 458 -15.65 -14.09 9.22
C LEU A 458 -14.39 -14.43 10.05
N ILE A 459 -14.11 -13.69 11.14
CA ILE A 459 -13.05 -14.05 12.10
C ILE A 459 -13.33 -15.40 12.77
N ARG A 460 -14.59 -15.69 13.15
CA ARG A 460 -14.96 -17.00 13.74
C ARG A 460 -14.88 -18.13 12.72
N GLU A 461 -15.37 -17.91 11.50
CA GLU A 461 -15.30 -18.87 10.38
C GLU A 461 -13.84 -19.23 10.05
N GLU A 462 -12.98 -18.23 9.86
CA GLU A 462 -11.56 -18.46 9.51
C GLU A 462 -10.75 -19.05 10.67
N ARG A 463 -11.09 -18.76 11.94
CA ARG A 463 -10.46 -19.43 13.08
C ARG A 463 -10.73 -20.93 13.07
N SER A 464 -11.99 -21.31 12.80
CA SER A 464 -12.36 -22.72 12.65
C SER A 464 -11.61 -23.39 11.48
N ARG A 465 -11.39 -22.67 10.37
CA ARG A 465 -10.62 -23.17 9.22
C ARG A 465 -9.13 -23.33 9.52
N GLU A 466 -8.51 -22.43 10.29
CA GLU A 466 -7.13 -22.59 10.75
C GLU A 466 -6.96 -23.83 11.64
N ASP A 467 -7.92 -24.10 12.52
CA ASP A 467 -7.85 -25.21 13.46
C ASP A 467 -8.13 -26.59 12.79
N HIS A 468 -8.80 -26.64 11.63
CA HIS A 468 -9.33 -27.90 11.05
C HIS A 468 -9.11 -28.14 9.54
N VAL A 469 -8.77 -27.12 8.73
CA VAL A 469 -8.85 -27.19 7.26
C VAL A 469 -7.53 -26.87 6.56
N TYR A 470 -6.81 -25.82 6.97
CA TYR A 470 -5.55 -25.46 6.31
C TYR A 470 -4.41 -26.40 6.74
N GLU A 471 -3.66 -26.95 5.77
CA GLU A 471 -2.38 -27.59 6.07
C GLU A 471 -1.31 -26.51 6.38
N PHE A 472 -0.15 -26.94 6.92
CA PHE A 472 0.86 -26.06 7.53
C PHE A 472 1.24 -24.84 6.66
N GLY A 473 0.71 -23.66 7.06
CA GLY A 473 1.07 -22.36 6.48
C GLY A 473 0.23 -21.91 5.27
N GLU A 474 -0.65 -22.75 4.72
CA GLU A 474 -1.44 -22.43 3.52
C GLU A 474 -2.38 -21.23 3.74
N GLY A 475 -2.99 -21.14 4.93
CA GLY A 475 -3.93 -20.07 5.28
C GLY A 475 -3.33 -18.66 5.24
N GLY A 476 -2.01 -18.51 5.36
CA GLY A 476 -1.34 -17.19 5.44
C GLY A 476 -1.57 -16.30 4.22
N TYR A 477 -1.26 -16.81 3.02
CA TYR A 477 -1.48 -16.07 1.77
C TYR A 477 -2.97 -16.06 1.37
N LEU A 478 -3.68 -17.18 1.56
CA LEU A 478 -5.09 -17.32 1.19
C LEU A 478 -6.01 -16.34 1.93
N ARG A 479 -5.75 -16.08 3.22
CA ARG A 479 -6.53 -15.12 4.02
C ARG A 479 -6.60 -13.72 3.42
N ARG A 480 -5.67 -13.33 2.55
CA ARG A 480 -5.67 -12.02 1.85
C ARG A 480 -6.85 -11.85 0.90
N PHE A 481 -7.39 -12.96 0.38
CA PHE A 481 -8.54 -13.04 -0.54
C PHE A 481 -9.88 -13.25 0.17
N ASN A 482 -9.88 -13.32 1.51
CA ASN A 482 -11.10 -13.35 2.31
C ASN A 482 -11.54 -11.91 2.64
N ALA A 483 -12.84 -11.62 2.54
CA ALA A 483 -13.43 -10.33 2.91
C ALA A 483 -13.04 -9.83 4.32
N GLY A 484 -12.81 -10.74 5.27
CA GLY A 484 -12.34 -10.43 6.62
C GLY A 484 -11.00 -9.68 6.64
N HIS A 485 -10.14 -9.85 5.64
CA HIS A 485 -8.88 -9.13 5.51
C HIS A 485 -9.07 -7.65 5.13
N ALA A 486 -9.99 -7.35 4.21
CA ALA A 486 -10.35 -5.96 3.87
C ALA A 486 -11.12 -5.30 5.02
N PHE A 487 -12.10 -5.99 5.62
CA PHE A 487 -12.84 -5.48 6.78
C PHE A 487 -11.95 -5.21 8.01
N THR A 488 -10.92 -6.02 8.26
CA THR A 488 -9.93 -5.74 9.33
C THR A 488 -9.14 -4.45 9.03
N ARG A 489 -8.93 -4.12 7.76
CA ARG A 489 -8.28 -2.85 7.36
C ARG A 489 -9.21 -1.65 7.55
N ILE A 490 -10.51 -1.82 7.26
CA ILE A 490 -11.54 -0.83 7.61
C ILE A 490 -11.60 -0.63 9.13
N ALA A 491 -11.57 -1.70 9.93
CA ALA A 491 -11.53 -1.63 11.39
C ALA A 491 -10.28 -0.88 11.91
N HIS A 492 -9.10 -1.11 11.34
CA HIS A 492 -7.89 -0.35 11.65
C HIS A 492 -8.02 1.15 11.30
N LYS A 493 -8.60 1.47 10.14
CA LYS A 493 -8.88 2.87 9.73
C LYS A 493 -9.93 3.52 10.66
N ALA A 494 -10.97 2.78 11.06
CA ALA A 494 -11.97 3.23 12.03
C ALA A 494 -11.37 3.50 13.42
N ALA A 495 -10.44 2.67 13.91
CA ALA A 495 -9.73 2.93 15.16
C ALA A 495 -8.95 4.27 15.12
N HIS A 496 -8.26 4.56 14.01
CA HIS A 496 -7.62 5.87 13.81
C HIS A 496 -8.64 7.02 13.87
N VAL A 497 -9.79 6.86 13.20
CA VAL A 497 -10.88 7.87 13.20
C VAL A 497 -11.45 8.10 14.60
N LEU A 498 -11.71 7.06 15.39
CA LEU A 498 -12.14 7.18 16.79
C LEU A 498 -11.14 8.00 17.62
N GLY A 499 -9.84 7.80 17.40
CA GLY A 499 -8.78 8.59 18.04
C GLY A 499 -8.74 10.06 17.61
N ARG A 500 -9.17 10.38 16.38
CA ARG A 500 -9.31 11.77 15.87
C ARG A 500 -10.58 12.46 16.39
N LEU A 501 -11.63 11.69 16.69
CA LEU A 501 -12.87 12.15 17.34
C LEU A 501 -12.78 12.14 18.88
N HIS A 502 -11.60 11.84 19.45
CA HIS A 502 -11.36 11.72 20.90
C HIS A 502 -12.22 10.65 21.62
N MET A 503 -12.76 9.67 20.88
CA MET A 503 -13.57 8.57 21.38
C MET A 503 -12.69 7.43 21.93
N TYR A 504 -11.76 7.77 22.83
CA TYR A 504 -10.65 6.89 23.24
C TYR A 504 -11.08 5.56 23.87
N LYS A 505 -12.24 5.51 24.54
CA LYS A 505 -12.79 4.27 25.13
C LYS A 505 -13.22 3.26 24.06
N GLU A 506 -13.79 3.74 22.95
CA GLU A 506 -14.14 2.89 21.81
C GLU A 506 -12.90 2.53 20.99
N GLU A 507 -11.96 3.46 20.83
CA GLU A 507 -10.66 3.19 20.20
C GLU A 507 -9.89 2.07 20.94
N HIS A 508 -9.82 2.14 22.28
CA HIS A 508 -9.18 1.11 23.11
C HIS A 508 -9.85 -0.26 22.98
N LYS A 509 -11.18 -0.29 22.99
CA LYS A 509 -11.96 -1.52 22.78
C LYS A 509 -11.68 -2.15 21.40
N LEU A 510 -11.69 -1.33 20.34
CA LEU A 510 -11.45 -1.81 18.98
C LEU A 510 -9.99 -2.27 18.76
N LEU A 511 -9.02 -1.56 19.33
CA LEU A 511 -7.61 -2.00 19.33
C LEU A 511 -7.40 -3.30 20.10
N THR A 512 -8.18 -3.54 21.17
CA THR A 512 -8.17 -4.82 21.90
C THR A 512 -8.76 -5.94 21.04
N GLU A 513 -9.92 -5.72 20.41
CA GLU A 513 -10.53 -6.68 19.47
C GLU A 513 -9.61 -7.02 18.27
N LEU A 514 -8.88 -6.02 17.75
CA LEU A 514 -7.86 -6.20 16.71
C LEU A 514 -6.63 -7.00 17.17
N LEU A 515 -6.24 -6.89 18.45
CA LEU A 515 -5.12 -7.61 19.04
C LEU A 515 -5.47 -9.03 19.51
N ASP A 516 -6.73 -9.29 19.85
CA ASP A 516 -7.23 -10.60 20.25
C ASP A 516 -7.34 -11.57 19.06
N GLN A 517 -7.66 -11.05 17.87
CA GLN A 517 -7.55 -11.83 16.62
C GLN A 517 -6.09 -11.90 16.16
N ARG A 518 -5.71 -13.03 15.55
CA ARG A 518 -4.34 -13.30 15.05
C ARG A 518 -4.30 -13.75 13.59
N LEU A 519 -5.39 -13.55 12.86
CA LEU A 519 -5.58 -14.11 11.50
C LEU A 519 -5.27 -13.08 10.41
N PHE A 520 -5.64 -11.81 10.65
CA PHE A 520 -5.55 -10.74 9.67
C PHE A 520 -4.64 -9.61 10.16
N HIS A 521 -3.85 -9.03 9.24
CA HIS A 521 -2.91 -7.93 9.51
C HIS A 521 -1.88 -8.17 10.64
N PRO A 522 -1.21 -9.34 10.74
CA PRO A 522 -0.23 -9.59 11.79
C PRO A 522 0.88 -8.52 11.87
N ALA A 523 1.35 -8.01 10.72
CA ALA A 523 2.35 -6.94 10.65
C ALA A 523 1.94 -5.66 11.41
N ARG A 524 0.63 -5.38 11.53
CA ARG A 524 0.13 -4.16 12.19
C ARG A 524 0.08 -4.26 13.71
N ARG A 525 0.25 -5.46 14.29
CA ARG A 525 0.11 -5.69 15.74
C ARG A 525 1.03 -4.80 16.58
N GLY A 526 2.27 -4.58 16.16
CA GLY A 526 3.18 -3.66 16.86
C GLY A 526 2.67 -2.22 16.88
N SER A 527 2.04 -1.74 15.80
CA SER A 527 1.38 -0.42 15.77
C SER A 527 0.15 -0.35 16.68
N TRP A 528 -0.65 -1.42 16.74
CA TRP A 528 -1.80 -1.51 17.63
C TRP A 528 -1.39 -1.53 19.10
N TYR A 529 -0.36 -2.30 19.47
CA TYR A 529 0.24 -2.29 20.80
C TYR A 529 0.78 -0.91 21.17
N GLN A 530 1.52 -0.27 20.26
CA GLN A 530 2.08 1.07 20.49
C GLN A 530 0.99 2.11 20.74
N ARG A 531 -0.12 2.07 19.97
CA ARG A 531 -1.26 2.96 20.16
C ARG A 531 -2.05 2.63 21.43
N LYS A 532 -2.36 1.35 21.70
CA LYS A 532 -3.05 0.90 22.92
C LYS A 532 -2.30 1.32 24.19
N ALA A 533 -0.98 1.08 24.26
CA ALA A 533 -0.14 1.51 25.37
C ALA A 533 0.00 3.05 25.50
N LEU A 534 -0.32 3.81 24.45
CA LEU A 534 -0.41 5.27 24.49
C LEU A 534 -1.75 5.73 25.06
N LEU A 535 -2.87 5.11 24.64
CA LEU A 535 -4.19 5.36 25.23
C LEU A 535 -4.18 5.08 26.74
N GLU A 536 -3.62 3.93 27.13
CA GLU A 536 -3.49 3.51 28.52
C GLU A 536 -2.56 4.44 29.33
N GLU A 537 -1.45 4.93 28.76
CA GLU A 537 -0.58 5.92 29.45
C GLU A 537 -1.28 7.27 29.66
N ARG A 538 -2.01 7.77 28.65
CA ARG A 538 -2.39 9.19 28.55
C ARG A 538 -3.87 9.49 28.76
N TYR A 539 -4.80 8.66 28.31
CA TYR A 539 -6.22 9.03 28.16
C TYR A 539 -7.21 8.13 28.92
N MET A 540 -6.92 6.83 29.10
CA MET A 540 -7.90 5.88 29.68
C MET A 540 -8.29 6.19 31.13
N TRP A 541 -7.43 6.86 31.91
CA TRP A 541 -7.74 7.27 33.29
C TRP A 541 -8.87 8.32 33.40
N GLU A 542 -9.13 9.05 32.31
CA GLU A 542 -10.21 10.02 32.15
C GLU A 542 -11.39 9.42 31.37
N ALA A 543 -11.11 8.73 30.25
CA ALA A 543 -12.12 8.15 29.38
C ALA A 543 -12.86 6.94 29.99
N ASP A 544 -12.26 6.24 30.95
CA ASP A 544 -12.91 5.16 31.71
C ASP A 544 -12.81 5.41 33.24
N PRO A 545 -13.78 6.13 33.82
CA PRO A 545 -13.68 6.62 35.20
C PRO A 545 -14.00 5.59 36.31
N ASP A 546 -14.28 4.31 35.98
CA ASP A 546 -14.99 3.36 36.86
C ASP A 546 -14.21 2.04 37.07
N PRO A 547 -14.36 1.28 38.18
CA PRO A 547 -14.81 1.62 39.53
C PRO A 547 -13.67 1.59 40.57
N VAL A 548 -12.39 1.56 40.13
CA VAL A 548 -11.24 1.18 40.98
C VAL A 548 -10.95 2.17 42.13
N SER A 549 -11.15 3.47 41.90
CA SER A 549 -11.03 4.51 42.93
C SER A 549 -11.55 5.85 42.42
N ALA A 550 -12.11 6.68 43.31
CA ALA A 550 -12.43 8.07 43.00
C ALA A 550 -11.17 8.92 42.69
N ASP A 551 -10.02 8.56 43.29
CA ASP A 551 -8.77 9.31 43.17
C ASP A 551 -8.17 9.21 41.74
N PRO A 552 -7.99 10.35 41.03
CA PRO A 552 -7.38 10.36 39.70
C PRO A 552 -5.93 9.88 39.68
N GLU A 553 -5.14 10.06 40.75
CA GLU A 553 -3.77 9.54 40.81
C GLU A 553 -3.74 8.01 40.86
N VAL A 554 -4.66 7.40 41.62
CA VAL A 554 -4.76 5.94 41.71
C VAL A 554 -5.19 5.35 40.37
N ARG A 555 -6.18 5.97 39.70
CA ARG A 555 -6.57 5.60 38.33
C ARG A 555 -5.41 5.72 37.34
N LYS A 556 -4.66 6.84 37.37
CA LYS A 556 -3.49 7.05 36.50
C LYS A 556 -2.39 6.01 36.74
N LYS A 557 -2.10 5.67 38.01
CA LYS A 557 -1.14 4.61 38.38
C LYS A 557 -1.64 3.21 37.98
N HIS A 558 -2.95 2.95 38.04
CA HIS A 558 -3.55 1.70 37.58
C HIS A 558 -3.38 1.53 36.06
N TRP A 559 -3.82 2.51 35.27
CA TRP A 559 -3.69 2.47 33.81
C TRP A 559 -2.23 2.47 33.33
N GLN A 560 -1.30 3.12 34.04
CA GLN A 560 0.14 3.01 33.76
C GLN A 560 0.71 1.59 33.97
N ARG A 561 0.15 0.79 34.90
CA ARG A 561 0.54 -0.63 35.04
C ARG A 561 -0.02 -1.46 33.89
N ILE A 562 -1.24 -1.17 33.44
CA ILE A 562 -1.82 -1.82 32.25
C ILE A 562 -0.97 -1.49 31.01
N ALA A 563 -0.60 -0.22 30.81
CA ALA A 563 0.28 0.20 29.72
C ALA A 563 1.65 -0.49 29.74
N LEU A 564 2.20 -0.73 30.94
CA LEU A 564 3.46 -1.48 31.13
C LEU A 564 3.28 -2.96 30.73
N ALA A 565 2.23 -3.63 31.22
CA ALA A 565 1.89 -5.01 30.84
C ALA A 565 1.58 -5.15 29.33
N THR A 566 0.95 -4.15 28.72
CA THR A 566 0.74 -4.09 27.26
C THR A 566 2.08 -4.02 26.52
N CYS A 567 3.07 -3.27 27.03
CA CYS A 567 4.42 -3.22 26.43
C CYS A 567 5.20 -4.53 26.61
N GLU A 568 5.09 -5.19 27.77
CA GLU A 568 5.66 -6.52 28.02
C GLU A 568 5.09 -7.55 27.04
N THR A 569 3.75 -7.65 26.99
CA THR A 569 3.02 -8.53 26.05
C THR A 569 3.42 -8.28 24.59
N ALA A 570 3.63 -7.01 24.21
CA ALA A 570 4.02 -6.62 22.86
C ALA A 570 5.46 -7.03 22.49
N LEU A 571 6.36 -7.18 23.46
CA LEU A 571 7.73 -7.66 23.24
C LEU A 571 7.81 -9.20 23.24
N GLU A 572 6.87 -9.87 23.92
CA GLU A 572 6.71 -11.33 23.89
C GLU A 572 5.94 -11.84 22.65
N ASP A 573 5.13 -10.99 22.01
CA ASP A 573 4.38 -11.36 20.81
C ASP A 573 5.31 -11.62 19.60
N ARG A 574 5.24 -12.84 19.07
CA ARG A 574 6.04 -13.32 17.92
C ARG A 574 5.77 -12.53 16.65
N ASP A 575 4.57 -11.99 16.51
CA ASP A 575 4.12 -11.24 15.34
C ASP A 575 4.35 -9.72 15.50
N CYS A 576 4.88 -9.27 16.64
CA CYS A 576 5.34 -7.90 16.81
C CYS A 576 6.67 -7.67 16.07
N HIS A 577 6.59 -7.02 14.91
CA HIS A 577 7.74 -6.73 14.05
C HIS A 577 8.83 -5.93 14.78
N LEU A 578 10.11 -6.28 14.52
CA LEU A 578 11.27 -5.77 15.25
C LEU A 578 11.37 -4.24 15.24
N ILE A 579 10.86 -3.60 14.19
CA ILE A 579 10.78 -2.15 14.04
C ILE A 579 10.06 -1.44 15.20
N TYR A 580 9.09 -2.09 15.85
CA TYR A 580 8.31 -1.48 16.95
C TYR A 580 8.99 -1.67 18.32
N HIS A 581 9.96 -2.58 18.44
CA HIS A 581 10.56 -2.97 19.72
C HIS A 581 11.26 -1.80 20.41
N TYR A 582 11.99 -0.97 19.66
CA TYR A 582 12.71 0.20 20.21
C TYR A 582 11.78 1.17 20.96
N ASP A 583 10.66 1.54 20.34
CA ASP A 583 9.69 2.49 20.93
C ASP A 583 8.93 1.86 22.11
N LEU A 584 8.64 0.56 22.06
CA LEU A 584 8.03 -0.20 23.15
C LEU A 584 8.97 -0.32 24.35
N GLN A 585 10.25 -0.68 24.14
CA GLN A 585 11.29 -0.73 25.17
C GLN A 585 11.51 0.65 25.81
N LYS A 586 11.60 1.72 25.01
CA LYS A 586 11.73 3.11 25.49
C LYS A 586 10.53 3.54 26.33
N ARG A 587 9.31 3.14 25.95
CA ARG A 587 8.07 3.37 26.72
C ARG A 587 8.06 2.57 28.03
N LEU A 588 8.45 1.31 28.00
CA LEU A 588 8.51 0.42 29.17
C LEU A 588 9.47 1.00 30.23
N LEU A 589 10.72 1.31 29.86
CA LEU A 589 11.71 1.93 30.76
C LEU A 589 11.24 3.27 31.35
N LYS A 590 10.46 4.05 30.60
CA LYS A 590 9.86 5.31 31.07
C LYS A 590 8.74 5.06 32.09
N LEU A 591 7.91 4.03 31.88
CA LEU A 591 6.84 3.64 32.79
C LEU A 591 7.39 3.06 34.11
N GLU A 592 8.39 2.19 34.06
CA GLU A 592 9.05 1.63 35.24
C GLU A 592 9.61 2.72 36.18
N LYS A 593 10.31 3.71 35.60
CA LYS A 593 10.85 4.86 36.33
C LYS A 593 9.75 5.69 36.99
N ARG A 594 8.62 5.92 36.29
CA ARG A 594 7.47 6.66 36.82
C ARG A 594 6.72 5.89 37.92
N LEU A 595 6.53 4.59 37.75
CA LEU A 595 5.92 3.70 38.74
C LEU A 595 6.84 3.37 39.92
N ARG A 596 8.11 3.81 39.88
CA ARG A 596 9.16 3.54 40.88
C ARG A 596 9.36 2.04 41.12
N VAL A 597 9.34 1.25 40.04
CA VAL A 597 9.63 -0.19 40.07
C VAL A 597 11.04 -0.40 40.65
N PRO A 598 11.25 -1.28 41.65
CA PRO A 598 12.56 -1.54 42.21
C PRO A 598 13.55 -2.02 41.14
N ARG A 599 14.80 -1.56 41.14
CA ARG A 599 15.81 -1.86 40.10
C ARG A 599 16.01 -3.36 39.80
N ARG A 600 15.75 -4.25 40.76
CA ARG A 600 15.80 -5.72 40.59
C ARG A 600 14.62 -6.33 39.80
N LEU A 601 13.57 -5.55 39.56
CA LEU A 601 12.37 -5.89 38.79
C LEU A 601 12.25 -5.01 37.54
N GLN A 602 13.25 -4.15 37.25
CA GLN A 602 13.30 -3.36 36.03
C GLN A 602 13.89 -4.22 34.91
N HIS A 603 13.36 -4.06 33.70
CA HIS A 603 13.86 -4.76 32.52
C HIS A 603 15.23 -4.20 32.10
N ASP A 604 16.19 -5.09 31.86
CA ASP A 604 17.51 -4.73 31.35
C ASP A 604 17.64 -5.07 29.87
N PHE A 605 17.57 -4.02 29.05
CA PHE A 605 17.78 -4.10 27.60
C PHE A 605 19.26 -3.91 27.21
N GLY A 606 20.23 -4.09 28.10
CA GLY A 606 21.67 -3.91 27.81
C GLY A 606 22.23 -4.75 26.65
N HIS A 607 21.50 -5.77 26.21
CA HIS A 607 21.76 -6.55 24.99
C HIS A 607 21.38 -5.81 23.68
N VAL A 608 20.51 -4.80 23.77
CA VAL A 608 20.11 -3.87 22.69
C VAL A 608 20.78 -2.52 22.96
N LYS A 609 21.65 -2.05 22.06
CA LYS A 609 22.28 -0.74 22.22
C LYS A 609 21.29 0.37 21.85
N LEU A 610 20.51 0.83 22.83
CA LEU A 610 19.68 2.05 22.73
C LEU A 610 20.55 3.33 22.70
N ARG A 611 21.52 3.38 21.78
CA ARG A 611 22.43 4.52 21.56
C ARG A 611 21.90 5.43 20.46
N GLU A 612 22.05 6.72 20.68
CA GLU A 612 21.88 7.74 19.65
C GLU A 612 22.99 7.61 18.59
N PRO A 613 22.73 7.99 17.32
CA PRO A 613 23.71 7.90 16.25
C PRO A 613 24.90 8.85 16.48
N GLU A 614 26.03 8.53 15.86
CA GLU A 614 27.25 9.35 15.87
C GLU A 614 27.03 10.60 14.98
N GLU A 615 27.40 11.80 15.42
CA GLU A 615 27.30 13.01 14.57
C GLU A 615 28.64 13.32 13.91
N HIS A 616 28.68 13.29 12.58
CA HIS A 616 29.84 13.63 11.77
C HIS A 616 29.56 14.90 10.95
N THR A 617 30.59 15.69 10.68
CA THR A 617 30.50 16.87 9.79
C THR A 617 31.57 16.77 8.72
N VAL A 618 31.15 16.82 7.45
CA VAL A 618 32.04 16.80 6.28
C VAL A 618 31.94 18.14 5.58
N GLN A 619 33.09 18.74 5.25
CA GLN A 619 33.18 20.03 4.58
C GLN A 619 33.60 19.86 3.13
N GLY A 620 32.94 20.58 2.22
CA GLY A 620 33.27 20.56 0.79
C GLY A 620 32.91 21.87 0.08
N ILE A 621 33.15 21.91 -1.23
CA ILE A 621 32.82 23.05 -2.10
C ILE A 621 31.50 22.74 -2.82
N GLN A 622 30.48 23.55 -2.57
CA GLN A 622 29.17 23.41 -3.19
C GLN A 622 29.09 24.21 -4.49
N LEU A 623 28.54 23.61 -5.55
CA LEU A 623 28.33 24.25 -6.84
C LEU A 623 26.85 24.61 -7.00
N VAL A 624 26.56 25.87 -7.27
CA VAL A 624 25.20 26.44 -7.37
C VAL A 624 24.97 26.99 -8.77
N ARG A 625 23.84 26.62 -9.40
CA ARG A 625 23.42 27.22 -10.67
C ARG A 625 22.83 28.60 -10.43
N ASP A 626 23.37 29.60 -11.12
CA ASP A 626 22.78 30.93 -11.22
C ASP A 626 21.61 30.91 -12.22
N ASP A 627 20.46 30.37 -11.79
CA ASP A 627 19.21 30.50 -12.54
C ASP A 627 18.71 31.96 -12.45
N PRO A 628 18.64 32.73 -13.56
CA PRO A 628 18.26 34.14 -13.53
C PRO A 628 16.77 34.39 -13.23
N ASP A 629 15.95 33.35 -13.18
CA ASP A 629 14.47 33.43 -13.17
C ASP A 629 13.82 33.11 -11.80
N LYS A 630 14.54 33.27 -10.69
CA LYS A 630 13.98 33.10 -9.33
C LYS A 630 13.09 34.27 -8.88
N GLY A 631 11.99 34.46 -9.61
CA GLY A 631 10.91 35.38 -9.28
C GLY A 631 10.08 34.95 -8.07
N ASN A 632 10.40 35.52 -6.90
CA ASN A 632 9.54 35.79 -5.74
C ASN A 632 8.53 34.71 -5.24
N THR A 633 8.71 33.43 -5.58
CA THR A 633 7.90 32.30 -5.09
C THR A 633 8.76 31.42 -4.20
N GLY A 634 8.66 31.63 -2.88
CA GLY A 634 9.56 31.11 -1.84
C GLY A 634 9.49 29.60 -1.55
N ARG A 635 9.40 28.74 -2.56
CA ARG A 635 9.64 27.29 -2.44
C ARG A 635 10.56 26.84 -3.56
N ALA A 636 11.87 26.88 -3.29
CA ALA A 636 12.83 26.15 -4.09
C ALA A 636 12.44 24.66 -4.10
N MET A 637 12.30 24.08 -5.29
CA MET A 637 12.21 22.62 -5.41
C MET A 637 13.50 22.02 -4.88
N SER A 638 13.41 20.90 -4.15
CA SER A 638 14.58 20.17 -3.65
C SER A 638 15.39 19.65 -4.84
N THR A 639 16.40 20.42 -5.23
CA THR A 639 17.25 20.14 -6.38
C THR A 639 18.52 19.49 -5.85
N LYS A 640 18.90 18.33 -6.41
CA LYS A 640 20.08 17.59 -5.95
C LYS A 640 21.32 18.49 -5.98
N THR A 641 21.92 18.72 -4.81
CA THR A 641 23.08 19.62 -4.68
C THR A 641 24.29 18.99 -5.35
N THR A 642 25.00 19.77 -6.16
CA THR A 642 26.25 19.36 -6.83
C THR A 642 27.44 19.85 -6.02
N TRP A 643 28.46 19.02 -5.87
CA TRP A 643 29.66 19.29 -5.06
C TRP A 643 30.92 18.95 -5.85
N LEU A 644 32.05 19.55 -5.46
CA LEU A 644 33.35 19.26 -6.03
C LEU A 644 34.07 18.20 -5.18
N ASP A 645 34.48 17.07 -5.78
CA ASP A 645 35.22 16.03 -5.07
C ASP A 645 36.72 16.31 -5.04
N GLU A 646 37.18 16.99 -3.98
CA GLU A 646 38.61 17.27 -3.75
C GLU A 646 39.42 16.01 -3.35
N LEU A 647 38.78 14.89 -2.99
CA LEU A 647 39.42 13.71 -2.39
C LEU A 647 39.28 12.42 -3.23
N GLY A 648 38.38 12.40 -4.21
CA GLY A 648 38.19 11.31 -5.16
C GLY A 648 39.25 11.27 -6.26
N GLU A 649 39.10 10.32 -7.18
CA GLU A 649 39.96 10.22 -8.36
C GLU A 649 39.71 11.40 -9.32
N PRO A 650 40.75 12.11 -9.79
CA PRO A 650 40.58 13.22 -10.71
C PRO A 650 39.90 12.78 -12.01
N GLY A 651 39.25 13.72 -12.71
CA GLY A 651 38.76 13.52 -14.07
C GLY A 651 39.90 13.27 -15.06
N GLU A 652 39.56 12.87 -16.29
CA GLU A 652 40.54 12.66 -17.37
C GLU A 652 41.36 13.94 -17.65
N ASP A 653 40.77 15.12 -17.43
CA ASP A 653 41.41 16.43 -17.54
C ASP A 653 42.29 16.82 -16.32
N GLY A 654 42.45 15.94 -15.34
CA GLY A 654 43.19 16.19 -14.10
C GLY A 654 42.47 17.09 -13.08
N GLN A 655 41.25 17.56 -13.37
CA GLN A 655 40.45 18.38 -12.46
C GLN A 655 39.56 17.56 -11.52
N PRO A 656 39.21 18.08 -10.33
CA PRO A 656 38.22 17.47 -9.43
C PRO A 656 36.85 17.29 -10.11
N ARG A 657 36.17 16.16 -9.86
CA ARG A 657 34.90 15.84 -10.52
C ARG A 657 33.72 16.54 -9.85
N HIS A 658 32.69 16.84 -10.64
CA HIS A 658 31.37 17.24 -10.13
C HIS A 658 30.61 15.98 -9.69
N VAL A 659 30.28 15.90 -8.40
CA VAL A 659 29.66 14.71 -7.76
C VAL A 659 28.41 15.11 -6.96
N SER A 660 27.70 14.12 -6.43
CA SER A 660 26.66 14.36 -5.45
C SER A 660 27.21 14.54 -4.02
N VAL A 661 26.36 15.00 -3.10
CA VAL A 661 26.77 15.21 -1.70
C VAL A 661 27.14 13.90 -1.01
N GLU A 662 26.47 12.82 -1.37
CA GLU A 662 26.69 11.48 -0.81
C GLU A 662 28.02 10.90 -1.31
N ASP A 663 28.32 11.06 -2.61
CA ASP A 663 29.58 10.63 -3.22
C ASP A 663 30.79 11.41 -2.67
N MET A 664 30.66 12.73 -2.49
CA MET A 664 31.68 13.56 -1.81
C MET A 664 31.95 13.07 -0.38
N CYS A 665 30.89 12.78 0.39
CA CYS A 665 31.03 12.21 1.73
C CYS A 665 31.67 10.81 1.70
N LEU A 666 31.35 9.99 0.70
CA LEU A 666 31.96 8.68 0.51
C LEU A 666 33.47 8.78 0.20
N SER A 667 33.90 9.72 -0.64
CA SER A 667 35.33 10.02 -0.87
C SER A 667 36.03 10.50 0.40
N HIS A 668 35.36 11.30 1.24
CA HIS A 668 35.88 11.65 2.57
C HIS A 668 36.09 10.41 3.46
N TYR A 669 35.12 9.50 3.57
CA TYR A 669 35.30 8.26 4.33
C TYR A 669 36.38 7.34 3.73
N ARG A 670 36.53 7.30 2.39
CA ARG A 670 37.62 6.57 1.72
C ARG A 670 38.99 7.10 2.11
N SER A 671 39.16 8.42 2.24
CA SER A 671 40.41 9.02 2.74
C SER A 671 40.77 8.60 4.18
N GLN A 672 39.78 8.19 4.98
CA GLN A 672 39.96 7.66 6.34
C GLN A 672 40.13 6.12 6.37
N GLY A 673 40.27 5.46 5.21
CA GLY A 673 40.48 4.02 5.11
C GLY A 673 39.20 3.16 5.18
N TRP A 674 38.01 3.74 4.96
CA TRP A 674 36.77 2.98 4.77
C TRP A 674 36.58 2.59 3.31
N LYS A 675 36.15 1.35 3.06
CA LYS A 675 35.51 0.99 1.78
C LYS A 675 34.00 1.22 1.90
N GLY A 676 33.31 1.47 0.80
CA GLY A 676 31.89 1.80 0.86
C GLY A 676 31.20 2.00 -0.48
N TYR A 677 29.88 1.87 -0.43
CA TYR A 677 28.95 2.13 -1.54
C TYR A 677 27.87 3.14 -1.12
N HIS A 678 27.55 4.04 -2.03
CA HIS A 678 26.32 4.83 -2.04
C HIS A 678 25.29 4.05 -2.87
N SER A 679 24.13 3.69 -2.30
CA SER A 679 23.18 2.82 -3.01
C SER A 679 21.69 2.95 -2.62
N GLU A 680 21.31 3.91 -1.78
CA GLU A 680 19.90 4.13 -1.38
C GLU A 680 19.18 2.83 -0.88
N GLY A 681 19.92 2.01 -0.11
CA GLY A 681 19.47 0.70 0.37
C GLY A 681 19.51 -0.45 -0.65
N GLY A 682 19.89 -0.19 -1.91
CA GLY A 682 20.02 -1.18 -2.98
C GLY A 682 20.93 -2.35 -2.61
N ILE A 683 22.08 -2.08 -1.97
CA ILE A 683 22.98 -3.14 -1.49
C ILE A 683 22.36 -4.03 -0.41
N VAL A 684 21.50 -3.48 0.48
CA VAL A 684 20.80 -4.28 1.50
C VAL A 684 19.76 -5.18 0.84
N ARG A 685 19.08 -4.71 -0.22
CA ARG A 685 18.18 -5.54 -1.03
C ARG A 685 18.95 -6.65 -1.76
N THR A 686 20.13 -6.36 -2.31
CA THR A 686 21.01 -7.35 -2.97
C THR A 686 21.54 -8.40 -1.99
N LEU A 687 22.05 -7.99 -0.82
CA LEU A 687 22.47 -8.91 0.23
C LEU A 687 21.31 -9.79 0.71
N PHE A 688 20.11 -9.23 0.87
CA PHE A 688 18.92 -10.01 1.20
C PHE A 688 18.59 -11.04 0.11
N ALA A 689 18.61 -10.65 -1.17
CA ALA A 689 18.33 -11.55 -2.27
C ALA A 689 19.34 -12.70 -2.39
N TYR A 690 20.64 -12.44 -2.20
CA TYR A 690 21.66 -13.50 -2.08
C TYR A 690 21.40 -14.42 -0.88
N LEU A 691 21.27 -13.85 0.33
CA LEU A 691 21.20 -14.62 1.57
C LEU A 691 19.87 -15.36 1.77
N PHE A 692 18.81 -14.97 1.06
CA PHE A 692 17.47 -15.57 1.15
C PHE A 692 16.98 -16.16 -0.18
N PHE A 693 17.84 -16.38 -1.19
CA PHE A 693 17.47 -16.94 -2.49
C PHE A 693 16.56 -18.17 -2.36
N ASP A 694 17.00 -19.18 -1.62
CA ASP A 694 16.25 -20.44 -1.42
C ASP A 694 14.90 -20.21 -0.69
N MET A 695 14.82 -19.16 0.14
CA MET A 695 13.62 -18.80 0.89
C MET A 695 12.64 -17.95 0.06
N LEU A 696 13.14 -17.20 -0.92
CA LEU A 696 12.30 -16.50 -1.89
C LEU A 696 11.57 -17.51 -2.79
N PHE A 697 12.26 -18.56 -3.23
CA PHE A 697 11.75 -19.54 -4.22
C PHE A 697 11.31 -20.89 -3.65
N VAL A 698 11.30 -21.06 -2.33
CA VAL A 698 10.66 -22.22 -1.68
C VAL A 698 9.18 -22.31 -2.04
N TYR A 699 8.70 -23.53 -2.28
CA TYR A 699 7.30 -23.78 -2.60
C TYR A 699 6.37 -23.32 -1.46
N VAL A 700 5.47 -22.40 -1.80
CA VAL A 700 4.31 -22.00 -1.01
C VAL A 700 3.10 -21.99 -1.96
N PRO A 701 1.98 -22.67 -1.63
CA PRO A 701 0.82 -22.75 -2.50
C PRO A 701 0.30 -21.37 -2.94
N ASN A 702 -0.14 -21.25 -4.20
CA ASN A 702 -0.75 -20.05 -4.81
C ASN A 702 0.14 -18.80 -4.98
N VAL A 703 1.37 -18.82 -4.46
CA VAL A 703 2.30 -17.68 -4.47
C VAL A 703 3.07 -17.54 -5.80
N PHE A 704 3.28 -18.64 -6.52
CA PHE A 704 3.85 -18.66 -7.86
C PHE A 704 2.79 -19.11 -8.87
N GLN A 705 2.36 -18.19 -9.73
CA GLN A 705 1.26 -18.38 -10.68
C GLN A 705 1.73 -18.40 -12.14
N THR A 706 2.91 -17.85 -12.42
CA THR A 706 3.53 -17.86 -13.75
C THR A 706 5.03 -18.17 -13.63
N PRO A 707 5.67 -18.73 -14.67
CA PRO A 707 7.12 -18.99 -14.67
C PRO A 707 7.96 -17.72 -14.92
N TYR A 708 7.35 -16.53 -14.95
CA TYR A 708 8.00 -15.25 -15.27
C TYR A 708 8.11 -14.32 -14.04
N GLN A 709 7.90 -14.86 -12.84
CA GLN A 709 8.05 -14.14 -11.58
C GLN A 709 9.53 -14.08 -11.16
N THR A 710 9.95 -12.88 -10.77
CA THR A 710 11.24 -12.53 -10.15
C THR A 710 11.18 -12.59 -8.62
N CYS A 711 9.99 -12.76 -8.05
CA CYS A 711 9.75 -12.89 -6.61
C CYS A 711 8.40 -13.55 -6.31
N PRO A 712 8.20 -14.08 -5.10
CA PRO A 712 6.91 -14.62 -4.68
C PRO A 712 5.87 -13.50 -4.47
N LEU A 713 4.61 -13.73 -4.86
CA LEU A 713 3.52 -12.74 -4.77
C LEU A 713 3.19 -12.27 -3.35
N ASP A 714 3.67 -12.97 -2.32
CA ASP A 714 3.49 -12.59 -0.93
C ASP A 714 4.62 -11.71 -0.36
N LEU A 715 5.75 -11.53 -1.06
CA LEU A 715 6.93 -10.79 -0.56
C LEU A 715 6.60 -9.36 -0.10
N HIS A 716 5.73 -8.66 -0.84
CA HIS A 716 5.34 -7.28 -0.54
C HIS A 716 4.18 -7.20 0.46
N THR A 717 3.94 -8.27 1.22
CA THR A 717 2.75 -8.49 2.05
C THR A 717 3.15 -9.05 3.42
N ASP A 718 2.24 -8.92 4.38
CA ASP A 718 2.37 -9.42 5.74
C ASP A 718 2.29 -10.96 5.86
N ALA A 719 2.04 -11.69 4.76
CA ALA A 719 2.01 -13.15 4.73
C ALA A 719 3.39 -13.80 4.52
N PHE A 720 4.37 -13.11 3.91
CA PHE A 720 5.66 -13.71 3.50
C PHE A 720 6.45 -14.28 4.68
N TYR A 721 6.64 -13.48 5.73
CA TYR A 721 7.40 -13.89 6.92
C TYR A 721 6.67 -14.99 7.71
N PRO A 722 5.37 -14.89 8.06
CA PRO A 722 4.64 -15.98 8.71
C PRO A 722 4.68 -17.31 7.93
N ALA A 723 4.44 -17.29 6.61
CA ALA A 723 4.40 -18.50 5.78
C ALA A 723 5.74 -19.26 5.73
N ARG A 724 6.86 -18.56 5.93
CA ARG A 724 8.23 -19.12 5.90
C ARG A 724 8.98 -18.96 7.22
N ALA A 725 8.26 -18.73 8.33
CA ALA A 725 8.86 -18.30 9.58
C ALA A 725 9.88 -19.31 10.13
N SER A 726 9.66 -20.61 9.94
CA SER A 726 10.61 -21.66 10.38
C SER A 726 11.93 -21.57 9.60
N GLN A 727 11.85 -21.54 8.28
CA GLN A 727 12.99 -21.56 7.37
C GLN A 727 13.77 -20.24 7.43
N ILE A 728 13.06 -19.10 7.49
CA ILE A 728 13.64 -17.77 7.69
C ILE A 728 14.39 -17.71 9.02
N ASN A 729 13.78 -18.13 10.14
CA ASN A 729 14.48 -18.08 11.44
C ASN A 729 15.68 -19.04 11.50
N HIS A 730 15.65 -20.17 10.79
CA HIS A 730 16.82 -21.05 10.64
C HIS A 730 17.96 -20.35 9.88
N ARG A 731 17.68 -19.76 8.70
CA ARG A 731 18.65 -18.99 7.91
C ARG A 731 19.20 -17.77 8.67
N LEU A 732 18.38 -17.13 9.51
CA LEU A 732 18.83 -16.05 10.39
C LEU A 732 19.84 -16.52 11.45
N VAL A 733 19.66 -17.72 12.01
CA VAL A 733 20.63 -18.32 12.95
C VAL A 733 21.91 -18.76 12.22
N GLU A 734 21.79 -19.28 10.99
CA GLU A 734 22.92 -19.62 10.12
C GLU A 734 23.79 -18.38 9.79
N ILE A 735 23.14 -17.26 9.44
CA ILE A 735 23.78 -15.95 9.25
C ILE A 735 24.42 -15.44 10.55
N ALA A 736 23.73 -15.55 11.68
CA ALA A 736 24.24 -15.11 12.98
C ALA A 736 25.50 -15.87 13.42
N ASN A 737 25.64 -17.13 13.00
CA ASN A 737 26.81 -17.97 13.23
C ASN A 737 27.93 -17.80 12.17
N GLY A 738 27.82 -16.81 11.28
CA GLY A 738 28.85 -16.50 10.27
C GLY A 738 28.73 -17.24 8.94
N GLY A 739 27.62 -17.96 8.68
CA GLY A 739 27.42 -18.70 7.43
C GLY A 739 27.20 -17.83 6.17
N ALA A 740 27.08 -16.52 6.34
CA ALA A 740 26.60 -15.59 5.31
C ALA A 740 27.53 -15.47 4.08
N GLU A 741 28.85 -15.45 4.24
CA GLU A 741 29.77 -15.39 3.09
C GLU A 741 29.64 -16.63 2.19
N ARG A 742 29.57 -17.82 2.80
CA ARG A 742 29.41 -19.09 2.09
C ARG A 742 28.13 -19.11 1.26
N ILE A 743 26.99 -18.76 1.87
CA ILE A 743 25.69 -18.71 1.17
C ILE A 743 25.73 -17.77 -0.03
N LEU A 744 26.35 -16.59 0.13
CA LEU A 744 26.48 -15.60 -0.94
C LEU A 744 27.29 -16.15 -2.11
N ARG A 745 28.43 -16.80 -1.84
CA ARG A 745 29.29 -17.41 -2.88
C ARG A 745 28.61 -18.59 -3.58
N GLU A 746 27.94 -19.47 -2.83
CA GLU A 746 27.18 -20.62 -3.38
C GLU A 746 26.04 -20.18 -4.34
N VAL A 747 25.34 -19.09 -4.02
CA VAL A 747 24.31 -18.53 -4.91
C VAL A 747 24.95 -17.82 -6.11
N HIS A 748 26.05 -17.09 -5.92
CA HIS A 748 26.75 -16.44 -7.02
C HIS A 748 27.29 -17.45 -8.05
N GLU A 749 27.98 -18.51 -7.61
CA GLU A 749 28.52 -19.56 -8.48
C GLU A 749 27.43 -20.24 -9.33
N ARG A 750 26.22 -20.42 -8.78
CA ARG A 750 25.10 -21.08 -9.46
C ARG A 750 24.33 -20.18 -10.44
N GLU A 751 24.12 -18.91 -10.09
CA GLU A 751 23.10 -18.05 -10.73
C GLU A 751 23.67 -16.83 -11.47
N HIS A 752 24.97 -16.53 -11.30
CA HIS A 752 25.59 -15.34 -11.91
C HIS A 752 25.80 -15.49 -13.42
N GLU A 753 26.21 -16.66 -13.92
CA GLU A 753 26.44 -16.88 -15.36
C GLU A 753 25.15 -16.69 -16.19
N THR A 754 24.02 -17.15 -15.66
CA THR A 754 22.69 -16.95 -16.23
C THR A 754 22.13 -15.55 -15.99
N ARG A 755 22.74 -14.76 -15.10
CA ARG A 755 22.24 -13.47 -14.59
C ARG A 755 20.75 -13.55 -14.21
N THR A 756 20.40 -14.57 -13.43
CA THR A 756 19.01 -14.91 -13.06
C THR A 756 18.27 -13.69 -12.50
N CYS A 757 17.04 -13.46 -12.96
CA CYS A 757 16.28 -12.24 -12.66
C CYS A 757 15.51 -12.36 -11.34
N VAL A 758 16.08 -11.81 -10.27
CA VAL A 758 15.51 -11.81 -8.90
C VAL A 758 15.28 -10.38 -8.41
N VAL A 759 14.18 -10.15 -7.69
CA VAL A 759 13.89 -8.82 -7.12
C VAL A 759 14.99 -8.37 -6.14
N GLY A 760 15.42 -7.11 -6.26
CA GLY A 760 16.41 -6.52 -5.37
C GLY A 760 17.86 -6.99 -5.57
N LEU A 761 18.09 -8.04 -6.37
CA LEU A 761 19.40 -8.55 -6.72
C LEU A 761 20.00 -7.70 -7.84
N ASN A 762 21.16 -7.10 -7.60
CA ASN A 762 21.96 -6.47 -8.65
C ASN A 762 23.27 -7.24 -8.83
N TRP A 763 23.47 -7.77 -10.03
CA TRP A 763 24.66 -8.52 -10.44
C TRP A 763 25.89 -7.64 -10.70
N ASP A 764 25.74 -6.31 -10.70
CA ASP A 764 26.83 -5.37 -10.99
C ASP A 764 27.64 -4.97 -9.74
N PHE A 765 27.24 -5.45 -8.55
CA PHE A 765 28.07 -5.37 -7.34
C PHE A 765 29.14 -6.47 -7.36
N ASP A 766 30.38 -6.10 -7.03
CA ASP A 766 31.50 -7.04 -6.94
C ASP A 766 31.27 -8.05 -5.80
N VAL A 767 31.35 -9.35 -6.14
CA VAL A 767 31.15 -10.46 -5.20
C VAL A 767 32.18 -10.46 -4.08
N GLU A 768 33.42 -10.03 -4.32
CA GLU A 768 34.47 -9.94 -3.29
C GLU A 768 34.21 -8.78 -2.33
N ASP A 769 33.57 -7.70 -2.80
CA ASP A 769 33.18 -6.59 -1.95
C ASP A 769 31.97 -6.93 -1.08
N LEU A 770 31.00 -7.65 -1.64
CA LEU A 770 29.88 -8.18 -0.86
C LEU A 770 30.36 -9.21 0.18
N ALA A 771 31.27 -10.12 -0.19
CA ALA A 771 31.88 -11.09 0.72
C ALA A 771 32.69 -10.41 1.84
N GLY A 772 33.51 -9.41 1.50
CA GLY A 772 34.28 -8.62 2.46
C GLY A 772 33.40 -7.79 3.40
N LEU A 773 32.32 -7.20 2.90
CA LEU A 773 31.32 -6.49 3.70
C LEU A 773 30.62 -7.43 4.70
N VAL A 774 30.12 -8.57 4.21
CA VAL A 774 29.44 -9.59 5.02
C VAL A 774 30.38 -10.18 6.09
N SER A 775 31.66 -10.33 5.78
CA SER A 775 32.70 -10.77 6.73
C SER A 775 33.03 -9.73 7.81
N CYS A 776 32.86 -8.44 7.51
CA CYS A 776 33.03 -7.35 8.49
C CYS A 776 31.80 -7.16 9.38
N PHE A 777 30.62 -7.65 8.98
CA PHE A 777 29.40 -7.54 9.78
C PHE A 777 29.49 -8.36 11.07
N ASP A 778 28.86 -7.85 12.14
CA ASP A 778 28.47 -8.72 13.23
C ASP A 778 27.30 -9.60 12.74
N GLY A 779 27.47 -10.92 12.76
CA GLY A 779 26.47 -11.85 12.19
C GLY A 779 25.08 -11.67 12.79
N GLY A 780 25.00 -11.41 14.10
CA GLY A 780 23.72 -11.14 14.76
C GLY A 780 23.05 -9.84 14.28
N ALA A 781 23.86 -8.84 13.91
CA ALA A 781 23.36 -7.59 13.37
C ALA A 781 22.92 -7.72 11.90
N LEU A 782 23.67 -8.47 11.08
CA LEU A 782 23.27 -8.79 9.71
C LEU A 782 21.95 -9.58 9.70
N ALA A 783 21.81 -10.56 10.60
CA ALA A 783 20.56 -11.28 10.81
C ALA A 783 19.41 -10.32 11.22
N ALA A 784 19.63 -9.35 12.10
CA ALA A 784 18.60 -8.36 12.45
C ALA A 784 18.13 -7.52 11.24
N VAL A 785 19.06 -7.08 10.38
CA VAL A 785 18.75 -6.37 9.12
C VAL A 785 17.93 -7.27 8.18
N CYS A 786 18.39 -8.50 7.94
CA CYS A 786 17.67 -9.47 7.12
C CYS A 786 16.27 -9.81 7.67
N LYS A 787 16.11 -9.85 9.00
CA LYS A 787 14.81 -10.10 9.65
C LYS A 787 13.83 -8.95 9.38
N VAL A 788 14.28 -7.70 9.45
CA VAL A 788 13.43 -6.53 9.12
C VAL A 788 13.06 -6.52 7.63
N MET A 789 14.00 -6.87 6.75
CA MET A 789 13.72 -7.03 5.31
C MET A 789 12.70 -8.15 5.04
N ALA A 790 12.78 -9.28 5.76
CA ALA A 790 11.80 -10.35 5.64
C ALA A 790 10.42 -9.97 6.21
N GLN A 791 10.36 -9.24 7.33
CA GLN A 791 9.10 -8.82 7.95
C GLN A 791 8.36 -7.73 7.16
N GLU A 792 9.08 -6.81 6.51
CA GLU A 792 8.50 -5.58 5.95
C GLU A 792 9.15 -5.15 4.61
N TYR A 793 9.39 -6.09 3.69
CA TYR A 793 10.16 -5.86 2.45
C TYR A 793 9.73 -4.62 1.66
N ARG A 794 8.40 -4.41 1.50
CA ARG A 794 7.84 -3.25 0.78
C ARG A 794 8.10 -1.92 1.49
N ALA A 795 7.87 -1.86 2.80
CA ALA A 795 7.94 -0.62 3.59
C ALA A 795 9.36 -0.28 4.08
N ARG A 796 10.29 -1.24 4.05
CA ARG A 796 11.67 -1.09 4.53
C ARG A 796 12.73 -1.25 3.44
N GLY A 797 12.32 -1.60 2.22
CA GLY A 797 13.19 -1.49 1.04
C GLY A 797 13.67 -0.05 0.77
N GLY A 798 13.03 0.99 1.35
CA GLY A 798 13.49 2.38 1.34
C GLY A 798 13.77 2.92 2.76
N GLY A 799 14.48 4.05 2.84
CA GLY A 799 14.85 4.71 4.09
C GLY A 799 16.06 4.08 4.81
N VAL A 800 16.75 3.12 4.20
CA VAL A 800 18.08 2.67 4.64
C VAL A 800 19.05 3.85 4.46
N PRO A 801 20.00 4.09 5.40
CA PRO A 801 21.00 5.15 5.24
C PRO A 801 21.78 5.07 3.93
N ASP A 802 22.11 6.24 3.36
CA ASP A 802 22.60 6.39 1.97
C ASP A 802 23.90 5.61 1.70
N LEU A 803 24.82 5.68 2.67
CA LEU A 803 26.14 5.06 2.61
C LEU A 803 26.22 3.84 3.53
N ILE A 804 26.73 2.74 2.98
CA ILE A 804 27.26 1.62 3.76
C ILE A 804 28.79 1.61 3.68
N LEU A 805 29.43 1.53 4.83
CA LEU A 805 30.88 1.65 4.98
C LEU A 805 31.41 0.44 5.75
N TRP A 806 32.52 -0.13 5.32
CA TRP A 806 33.20 -1.21 6.03
C TRP A 806 34.72 -1.08 5.95
N ARG A 807 35.43 -1.64 6.93
CA ARG A 807 36.90 -1.74 6.92
C ARG A 807 37.37 -2.99 7.63
N VAL A 808 38.40 -3.62 7.07
CA VAL A 808 39.09 -4.76 7.70
C VAL A 808 40.18 -4.21 8.61
N CYS A 809 40.03 -4.37 9.92
CA CYS A 809 41.05 -4.00 10.89
C CYS A 809 42.27 -4.94 10.75
N ARG A 810 43.31 -4.48 10.03
CA ARG A 810 44.49 -5.31 9.73
C ARG A 810 45.51 -5.43 10.87
N ASP A 811 45.52 -4.51 11.85
CA ASP A 811 46.55 -4.48 12.90
C ASP A 811 45.99 -4.44 14.34
N GLY A 812 46.76 -5.02 15.26
CA GLY A 812 46.40 -5.31 16.65
C GLY A 812 46.34 -4.11 17.61
N THR A 813 45.88 -2.93 17.18
CA THR A 813 45.72 -1.75 18.03
C THR A 813 44.37 -1.68 18.75
N SER A 814 43.73 -2.83 19.01
CA SER A 814 42.53 -2.89 19.85
C SER A 814 42.88 -2.74 21.33
N THR A 815 42.69 -1.53 21.85
CA THR A 815 42.99 -1.24 23.26
C THR A 815 41.88 -1.82 24.15
N LYS A 816 42.18 -2.96 24.79
CA LYS A 816 41.45 -3.59 25.91
C LYS A 816 40.03 -4.12 25.62
N GLY A 817 39.99 -5.36 25.11
CA GLY A 817 38.89 -6.30 25.31
C GLY A 817 39.44 -7.72 25.45
N ASN A 818 39.27 -8.36 26.60
CA ASN A 818 39.77 -9.73 26.83
C ASN A 818 38.85 -10.76 26.15
N GLY A 819 39.40 -11.57 25.24
CA GLY A 819 38.78 -12.83 24.79
C GLY A 819 38.76 -13.02 23.26
N THR A 820 39.47 -14.06 22.81
CA THR A 820 39.45 -14.64 21.44
C THR A 820 39.70 -13.67 20.28
N GLY A 821 40.92 -13.69 19.73
CA GLY A 821 41.31 -12.88 18.58
C GLY A 821 40.80 -13.43 17.25
N LEU A 822 39.66 -12.91 16.78
CA LEU A 822 39.37 -12.78 15.35
C LEU A 822 39.69 -11.35 14.91
N GLN A 823 40.14 -11.18 13.67
CA GLN A 823 40.21 -9.86 13.02
C GLN A 823 38.78 -9.34 12.87
N LYS A 824 38.31 -8.53 13.82
CA LYS A 824 36.96 -7.96 13.75
C LYS A 824 36.97 -6.77 12.80
N GLY A 825 36.35 -6.96 11.63
CA GLY A 825 36.01 -5.85 10.76
C GLY A 825 35.01 -4.90 11.43
N GLU A 826 34.94 -3.68 10.92
CA GLU A 826 33.94 -2.70 11.35
C GLU A 826 33.00 -2.39 10.19
N VAL A 827 31.70 -2.25 10.50
CA VAL A 827 30.66 -1.77 9.59
C VAL A 827 29.97 -0.57 10.21
N MET A 828 29.72 0.43 9.37
CA MET A 828 29.02 1.67 9.72
C MET A 828 28.06 2.05 8.60
N PHE A 829 26.85 2.46 8.96
CA PHE A 829 25.92 3.14 8.05
C PHE A 829 26.03 4.64 8.26
N ALA A 830 26.04 5.43 7.19
CA ALA A 830 26.01 6.88 7.28
C ALA A 830 24.87 7.46 6.43
N GLU A 831 24.02 8.24 7.08
CA GLU A 831 22.93 9.01 6.47
C GLU A 831 23.44 10.43 6.23
N VAL A 832 23.42 10.89 4.99
CA VAL A 832 24.03 12.15 4.57
C VAL A 832 22.97 13.24 4.51
N LYS A 833 23.16 14.33 5.28
CA LYS A 833 22.23 15.46 5.33
C LYS A 833 22.91 16.77 4.97
N SER A 834 22.34 17.47 3.99
CA SER A 834 22.69 18.86 3.71
C SER A 834 21.99 19.81 4.71
N ALA A 835 22.47 21.05 4.82
CA ALA A 835 22.05 22.01 5.86
C ALA A 835 20.53 22.27 5.98
N ASN A 836 19.73 21.98 4.95
CA ASN A 836 18.27 22.18 4.95
C ASN A 836 17.46 20.86 4.98
N ASP A 837 18.13 19.71 4.94
CA ASP A 837 17.45 18.40 4.91
C ASP A 837 17.18 17.84 6.32
N ARG A 838 16.13 17.03 6.46
CA ARG A 838 15.69 16.45 7.73
C ARG A 838 15.48 14.95 7.59
N LEU A 839 15.74 14.22 8.67
CA LEU A 839 15.47 12.77 8.74
C LEU A 839 13.98 12.48 8.55
N SER A 840 13.65 11.63 7.58
CA SER A 840 12.32 11.04 7.45
C SER A 840 12.07 9.99 8.54
N ASP A 841 10.81 9.70 8.85
CA ASP A 841 10.47 8.69 9.85
C ASP A 841 10.91 7.27 9.46
N THR A 842 10.98 6.97 8.16
CA THR A 842 11.55 5.70 7.69
C THR A 842 13.04 5.57 7.98
N GLN A 843 13.80 6.67 7.84
CA GLN A 843 15.22 6.72 8.19
C GLN A 843 15.44 6.65 9.70
N ARG A 844 14.68 7.41 10.50
CA ARG A 844 14.70 7.31 11.97
C ARG A 844 14.47 5.87 12.46
N LEU A 845 13.54 5.16 11.82
CA LEU A 845 13.25 3.77 12.15
C LEU A 845 14.41 2.82 11.79
N TRP A 846 15.01 2.98 10.61
CA TRP A 846 16.20 2.22 10.23
C TRP A 846 17.40 2.50 11.14
N ILE A 847 17.62 3.76 11.54
CA ILE A 847 18.63 4.14 12.55
C ILE A 847 18.36 3.40 13.87
N ASN A 848 17.12 3.39 14.37
CA ASN A 848 16.75 2.69 15.60
C ASN A 848 16.98 1.16 15.49
N VAL A 849 16.66 0.55 14.35
CA VAL A 849 16.91 -0.88 14.07
C VAL A 849 18.41 -1.19 14.07
N LEU A 850 19.21 -0.41 13.33
CA LEU A 850 20.64 -0.61 13.18
C LEU A 850 21.40 -0.38 14.50
N SER A 851 21.09 0.71 15.21
CA SER A 851 21.63 0.97 16.56
C SER A 851 21.22 -0.13 17.54
N GLY A 852 19.95 -0.55 17.53
CA GLY A 852 19.45 -1.62 18.38
C GLY A 852 20.14 -2.97 18.12
N ALA A 853 20.41 -3.29 16.86
CA ALA A 853 21.23 -4.42 16.42
C ALA A 853 22.73 -4.26 16.73
N GLY A 854 23.16 -3.10 17.22
CA GLY A 854 24.51 -2.81 17.66
C GLY A 854 25.48 -2.37 16.56
N VAL A 855 24.98 -2.08 15.35
CA VAL A 855 25.72 -1.50 14.22
C VAL A 855 26.02 -0.03 14.50
N ARG A 856 27.15 0.49 14.00
CA ARG A 856 27.44 1.93 14.07
C ARG A 856 26.60 2.67 13.03
N VAL A 857 25.97 3.75 13.45
CA VAL A 857 25.17 4.61 12.57
C VAL A 857 25.61 6.04 12.77
N ALA A 858 25.90 6.74 11.69
CA ALA A 858 26.34 8.13 11.70
C ALA A 858 25.35 9.04 10.95
N LEU A 859 25.07 10.22 11.51
CA LEU A 859 24.45 11.34 10.83
C LEU A 859 25.56 12.23 10.28
N CYS A 860 25.69 12.26 8.96
CA CYS A 860 26.78 12.91 8.25
C CYS A 860 26.31 14.26 7.68
N ASN A 861 26.53 15.33 8.44
CA ASN A 861 26.16 16.69 8.05
C ASN A 861 27.16 17.23 7.02
N ALA A 862 26.71 17.42 5.78
CA ALA A 862 27.47 18.02 4.70
C ALA A 862 27.36 19.56 4.75
N ALA A 863 28.48 20.22 5.02
CA ALA A 863 28.57 21.67 5.16
C ALA A 863 29.38 22.30 4.01
N ALA A 864 28.85 23.37 3.41
CA ALA A 864 29.58 24.13 2.40
C ALA A 864 30.67 24.98 3.08
N ARG A 865 31.94 24.66 2.79
CA ARG A 865 33.11 25.50 3.15
C ARG A 865 33.20 26.71 2.22
N GLU A 866 32.83 26.50 0.96
CA GLU A 866 32.84 27.48 -0.11
C GLU A 866 31.67 27.20 -1.06
N VAL A 867 31.08 28.24 -1.66
CA VAL A 867 30.03 28.13 -2.67
C VAL A 867 30.52 28.79 -3.95
N ARG A 868 30.51 28.06 -5.06
CA ARG A 868 30.92 28.55 -6.39
C ARG A 868 29.77 28.45 -7.40
N PRO A 869 29.70 29.34 -8.39
CA PRO A 869 28.76 29.18 -9.50
C PRO A 869 29.11 27.92 -10.32
N LEU A 870 28.10 27.17 -10.73
CA LEU A 870 28.24 26.08 -11.70
C LEU A 870 28.30 26.69 -13.10
N SER A 871 29.53 26.89 -13.60
CA SER A 871 29.85 27.41 -14.94
C SER A 871 29.59 26.40 -16.05
#